data_AF-A0A0N1B7J8-F1
#
_entry.id   AF-A0A0N1B7J8-F1
#
_cell.length_a   1.000
_cell.length_b   1.000
_cell.length_c   1.000
_cell.angle_alpha   90.00
_cell.angle_beta   90.00
_cell.angle_gamma   90.00
#
_symmetry.space_group_name_H-M   'P 1'
#
loop_
_entity.id
_entity.type
_entity.pdbx_description
1 polymer ?
#
loop_
_entity_poly.entity_id
_entity_poly.type
_entity_poly.pdbx_seq_one_letter_code
_entity_poly.pdbx_strand_id
1 'polypeptide(L)'
;MPNLLQATPLFAIRGVALDAETTGLDVRRARMIEIAAIHLDGGRLDRANAFQSLIACDVDIPASARAVHGIDRATLAGAPAFEVLYPGIGAFIAGRILIGHTIGFDIAMLTQEVERLGQRFTPPIALDIRLLAQLAEPGLPSYSLEALGAWLEIPPQERHRALGDAMAAGLIFLALAPRLRDRGIRTVGEAVAASRRITDAMAGAAPPAWELRSPAHEGDPLPKLDSYPYRHRVRDVMRADPVILPVATPISEALAAMAGQGLSSVFIGDPASGPDTMAILTERDLLRAMAREGADALALPASRFASRPVVGIPADAFLYRAIGRMSARSIRHLAVTDEQDRIVGVVTPLKLLQLRASTAVALGDDIDTAPDAPALGQIWARLPLMARALLAEDVPARMIAAVIAREVGALTRRAAILAEAELIAAGAGPAPCAYAVLVLGSVGRGESLLAMDQDNALVFADGEPGGEADLWFARLGRRMAAILDEVGVPLCKGGVMASEPDFRGSVATWRQRIAQWLGRSNPQDLLSVDIVFDFKAVHGDRAMAEQLWRDAWAAARGQTAFLKLLAENAGQPATGLTLFGGMRTEEDGRIDLKRTGLKDIVTTARLLALHHGVPRHATQARLEAVAALGTGATQDLAEIDRDHALLIDCILSQQLADIAAGLSPSNRVSPATIGKARTASLKQALGRLSILEELRRDQLAG
;
A
#
# COMPACT_ATOMS: atom_id res chain seq x y z
N MET A 1 -13.94 3.99 -1.94
CA MET A 1 -13.15 5.24 -1.83
C MET A 1 -12.60 5.54 -0.43
N PRO A 2 -13.24 5.20 0.71
CA PRO A 2 -12.72 5.55 2.05
C PRO A 2 -11.27 5.10 2.32
N ASN A 3 -10.91 3.89 1.86
CA ASN A 3 -9.59 3.32 2.10
C ASN A 3 -8.46 3.97 1.29
N LEU A 4 -8.76 4.73 0.21
CA LEU A 4 -7.71 5.45 -0.53
C LEU A 4 -7.24 6.67 0.26
N LEU A 5 -8.21 7.46 0.76
CA LEU A 5 -7.93 8.66 1.54
C LEU A 5 -7.15 8.31 2.80
N GLN A 6 -7.48 7.20 3.47
CA GLN A 6 -6.77 6.74 4.66
C GLN A 6 -5.27 6.51 4.44
N ALA A 7 -4.87 6.01 3.28
CA ALA A 7 -3.46 5.74 2.95
C ALA A 7 -2.74 6.97 2.36
N THR A 8 -3.45 8.09 2.12
CA THR A 8 -2.85 9.30 1.56
C THR A 8 -1.92 9.97 2.57
N PRO A 9 -0.66 10.26 2.22
CA PRO A 9 0.25 11.03 3.05
C PRO A 9 -0.29 12.44 3.32
N LEU A 10 -0.09 12.96 4.54
CA LEU A 10 -0.64 14.26 4.95
C LEU A 10 -0.17 15.43 4.06
N PHE A 11 1.08 15.41 3.58
CA PHE A 11 1.61 16.46 2.70
C PHE A 11 1.01 16.42 1.28
N ALA A 12 0.48 15.28 0.88
CA ALA A 12 -0.01 15.00 -0.47
C ALA A 12 -1.54 15.13 -0.59
N ILE A 13 -2.23 15.54 0.48
CA ILE A 13 -3.70 15.56 0.48
C ILE A 13 -4.26 16.55 -0.54
N ARG A 14 -5.47 16.22 -1.00
CA ARG A 14 -6.36 17.15 -1.70
C ARG A 14 -7.40 17.63 -0.70
N GLY A 15 -7.11 18.74 -0.07
CA GLY A 15 -7.86 19.31 1.03
C GLY A 15 -8.68 20.54 0.64
N VAL A 16 -9.55 20.93 1.55
CA VAL A 16 -10.17 22.25 1.63
C VAL A 16 -10.01 22.75 3.04
N ALA A 17 -9.29 23.87 3.22
CA ALA A 17 -9.36 24.57 4.49
C ALA A 17 -10.65 25.41 4.51
N LEU A 18 -11.46 25.24 5.54
CA LEU A 18 -12.80 25.81 5.66
C LEU A 18 -12.97 26.43 7.04
N ASP A 19 -13.66 27.56 7.05
CA ASP A 19 -14.05 28.29 8.26
C ASP A 19 -15.38 29.02 8.00
N ALA A 20 -16.18 29.20 9.05
CA ALA A 20 -17.45 29.91 8.98
C ALA A 20 -17.71 30.81 10.19
N GLU A 21 -18.22 31.99 9.92
CA GLU A 21 -18.73 32.90 10.96
C GLU A 21 -20.22 32.67 11.18
N THR A 22 -20.66 32.79 12.44
CA THR A 22 -22.02 32.44 12.85
C THR A 22 -22.62 33.45 13.80
N THR A 23 -23.95 33.44 13.92
CA THR A 23 -24.66 34.28 14.89
C THR A 23 -24.53 33.79 16.34
N GLY A 24 -23.86 32.66 16.61
CA GLY A 24 -23.67 32.11 17.95
C GLY A 24 -23.25 30.64 17.97
N LEU A 25 -22.99 30.11 19.17
CA LEU A 25 -22.40 28.78 19.35
C LEU A 25 -23.42 27.61 19.42
N ASP A 26 -24.72 27.90 19.59
CA ASP A 26 -25.75 26.86 19.60
C ASP A 26 -26.17 26.54 18.16
N VAL A 27 -25.58 25.48 17.59
CA VAL A 27 -25.79 25.03 16.20
C VAL A 27 -27.28 24.95 15.83
N ARG A 28 -28.14 24.53 16.76
CA ARG A 28 -29.58 24.37 16.50
C ARG A 28 -30.28 25.69 16.17
N ARG A 29 -29.83 26.79 16.79
CA ARG A 29 -30.46 28.12 16.71
C ARG A 29 -29.66 29.11 15.88
N ALA A 30 -28.34 28.97 15.86
CA ALA A 30 -27.45 29.86 15.14
C ALA A 30 -27.62 29.72 13.62
N ARG A 31 -27.29 30.81 12.92
CA ARG A 31 -27.21 30.88 11.46
C ARG A 31 -25.78 31.10 11.03
N MET A 32 -25.40 30.50 9.90
CA MET A 32 -24.15 30.80 9.22
C MET A 32 -24.28 32.14 8.49
N ILE A 33 -23.31 33.04 8.65
CA ILE A 33 -23.36 34.42 8.12
C ILE A 33 -22.16 34.78 7.24
N GLU A 34 -21.04 34.07 7.36
CA GLU A 34 -19.94 34.09 6.40
C GLU A 34 -19.40 32.66 6.29
N ILE A 35 -18.99 32.27 5.09
CA ILE A 35 -18.26 31.03 4.87
C ILE A 35 -17.11 31.31 3.92
N ALA A 36 -15.97 30.69 4.19
CA ALA A 36 -14.87 30.64 3.25
C ALA A 36 -14.27 29.24 3.16
N ALA A 37 -13.77 28.94 1.97
CA ALA A 37 -13.13 27.69 1.68
C ALA A 37 -11.99 27.92 0.68
N ILE A 38 -10.83 27.30 0.93
CA ILE A 38 -9.66 27.40 0.07
C ILE A 38 -9.12 26.01 -0.23
N HIS A 39 -8.88 25.70 -1.51
CA HIS A 39 -8.28 24.43 -1.89
C HIS A 39 -6.83 24.36 -1.41
N LEU A 40 -6.48 23.19 -0.89
CA LEU A 40 -5.12 22.81 -0.54
C LEU A 40 -4.77 21.59 -1.38
N ASP A 41 -3.90 21.77 -2.37
CA ASP A 41 -3.47 20.70 -3.27
C ASP A 41 -1.93 20.70 -3.34
N GLY A 42 -1.31 19.53 -3.16
CA GLY A 42 0.14 19.38 -3.33
C GLY A 42 0.99 20.24 -2.39
N GLY A 43 0.53 20.43 -1.16
CA GLY A 43 1.21 21.28 -0.18
C GLY A 43 1.07 22.79 -0.42
N ARG A 44 0.15 23.22 -1.29
CA ARG A 44 -0.05 24.64 -1.65
C ARG A 44 -1.51 25.04 -1.49
N LEU A 45 -1.73 26.28 -1.05
CA LEU A 45 -3.05 26.90 -0.99
C LEU A 45 -3.36 27.66 -2.28
N ASP A 46 -4.50 27.38 -2.89
CA ASP A 46 -4.98 28.10 -4.07
C ASP A 46 -5.76 29.36 -3.66
N ARG A 47 -5.00 30.42 -3.35
CA ARG A 47 -5.56 31.72 -2.93
C ARG A 47 -6.38 32.39 -4.02
N ALA A 48 -6.06 32.13 -5.30
CA ALA A 48 -6.69 32.82 -6.42
C ALA A 48 -8.13 32.34 -6.65
N ASN A 49 -8.43 31.09 -6.30
CA ASN A 49 -9.73 30.47 -6.49
C ASN A 49 -10.43 30.15 -5.15
N ALA A 50 -10.17 30.94 -4.10
CA ALA A 50 -10.86 30.78 -2.83
C ALA A 50 -12.36 31.08 -2.99
N PHE A 51 -13.20 30.25 -2.38
CA PHE A 51 -14.62 30.53 -2.22
C PHE A 51 -14.82 31.37 -0.97
N GLN A 52 -15.50 32.50 -1.08
CA GLN A 52 -15.90 33.32 0.05
C GLN A 52 -17.26 33.93 -0.23
N SER A 53 -18.17 33.88 0.75
CA SER A 53 -19.44 34.60 0.67
C SER A 53 -19.96 34.98 2.05
N LEU A 54 -20.52 36.18 2.14
CA LEU A 54 -21.51 36.50 3.17
C LEU A 54 -22.81 35.75 2.87
N ILE A 55 -23.59 35.47 3.91
CA ILE A 55 -24.82 34.70 3.83
C ILE A 55 -25.94 35.53 4.46
N ALA A 56 -27.03 35.72 3.71
CA ALA A 56 -28.21 36.39 4.25
C ALA A 56 -28.75 35.63 5.46
N CYS A 57 -28.98 36.38 6.53
CA CYS A 57 -29.53 35.88 7.78
C CYS A 57 -30.72 36.75 8.20
N ASP A 58 -31.82 36.09 8.56
CA ASP A 58 -33.06 36.67 9.04
C ASP A 58 -33.11 36.79 10.57
N VAL A 59 -32.19 36.14 11.28
CA VAL A 59 -32.05 36.19 12.74
C VAL A 59 -31.16 37.36 13.17
N ASP A 60 -31.45 37.92 14.35
CA ASP A 60 -30.61 38.95 14.97
C ASP A 60 -29.20 38.41 15.28
N ILE A 61 -28.18 39.20 14.94
CA ILE A 61 -26.78 38.91 15.25
C ILE A 61 -26.47 39.50 16.64
N PRO A 62 -26.24 38.68 17.69
CA PRO A 62 -25.99 39.17 19.05
C PRO A 62 -24.73 40.04 19.12
N ALA A 63 -24.73 41.02 20.04
CA ALA A 63 -23.58 41.92 20.23
C ALA A 63 -22.27 41.17 20.58
N SER A 64 -22.37 40.04 21.28
CA SER A 64 -21.23 39.19 21.61
C SER A 64 -20.59 38.54 20.38
N ALA A 65 -21.38 38.11 19.39
CA ALA A 65 -20.87 37.59 18.12
C ALA A 65 -20.24 38.72 17.28
N ARG A 66 -20.95 39.85 17.17
CA ARG A 66 -20.44 41.04 16.46
C ARG A 66 -19.12 41.57 17.00
N ALA A 67 -18.90 41.46 18.32
CA ALA A 67 -17.64 41.86 18.95
C ALA A 67 -16.44 41.01 18.50
N VAL A 68 -16.68 39.81 17.97
CA VAL A 68 -15.65 38.91 17.45
C VAL A 68 -15.39 39.18 15.98
N HIS A 69 -16.40 38.99 15.12
CA HIS A 69 -16.23 38.99 13.66
C HIS A 69 -16.62 40.32 12.96
N GLY A 70 -17.24 41.27 13.68
CA GLY A 70 -17.56 42.60 13.14
C GLY A 70 -18.67 42.65 12.08
N ILE A 71 -19.37 41.54 11.82
CA ILE A 71 -20.44 41.46 10.81
C ILE A 71 -21.76 41.90 11.45
N ASP A 72 -22.40 42.92 10.89
CA ASP A 72 -23.72 43.37 11.30
C ASP A 72 -24.74 43.23 10.16
N ARG A 73 -25.97 43.70 10.41
CA ARG A 73 -27.06 43.59 9.44
C ARG A 73 -26.83 44.45 8.19
N ALA A 74 -26.09 45.54 8.31
CA ALA A 74 -25.74 46.39 7.17
C ALA A 74 -24.71 45.69 6.29
N THR A 75 -23.73 44.99 6.88
CA THR A 75 -22.76 44.15 6.15
C THR A 75 -23.44 43.04 5.35
N LEU A 76 -24.49 42.41 5.90
CA LEU A 76 -25.24 41.35 5.20
C LEU A 76 -26.24 41.86 4.15
N ALA A 77 -26.38 43.19 3.96
CA ALA A 77 -27.34 43.74 3.01
C ALA A 77 -27.02 43.28 1.57
N GLY A 78 -27.97 42.60 0.93
CA GLY A 78 -27.80 42.06 -0.42
C GLY A 78 -26.99 40.77 -0.51
N ALA A 79 -26.60 40.18 0.62
CA ALA A 79 -25.96 38.86 0.63
C ALA A 79 -26.94 37.79 0.08
N PRO A 80 -26.44 36.75 -0.62
CA PRO A 80 -27.27 35.64 -1.09
C PRO A 80 -27.74 34.76 0.06
N ALA A 81 -28.91 34.14 -0.09
CA ALA A 81 -29.38 33.12 0.84
C ALA A 81 -28.51 31.84 0.74
N PHE A 82 -28.42 31.09 1.84
CA PHE A 82 -27.65 29.84 1.88
C PHE A 82 -28.06 28.84 0.78
N GLU A 83 -29.34 28.74 0.46
CA GLU A 83 -29.88 27.89 -0.62
C GLU A 83 -29.23 28.16 -1.99
N VAL A 84 -28.93 29.42 -2.28
CA VAL A 84 -28.30 29.84 -3.54
C VAL A 84 -26.83 29.45 -3.57
N LEU A 85 -26.15 29.48 -2.42
CA LEU A 85 -24.73 29.18 -2.29
C LEU A 85 -24.43 27.68 -2.21
N TYR A 86 -25.35 26.89 -1.65
CA TYR A 86 -25.11 25.49 -1.31
C TYR A 86 -24.60 24.62 -2.48
N PRO A 87 -25.13 24.71 -3.72
CA PRO A 87 -24.58 23.95 -4.85
C PRO A 87 -23.10 24.26 -5.11
N GLY A 88 -22.69 25.53 -4.97
CA GLY A 88 -21.30 25.96 -5.11
C GLY A 88 -20.42 25.44 -3.98
N ILE A 89 -20.87 25.55 -2.72
CA ILE A 89 -20.16 25.02 -1.55
C ILE A 89 -19.98 23.51 -1.69
N GLY A 90 -21.05 22.78 -2.03
CA GLY A 90 -21.05 21.34 -2.21
C GLY A 90 -20.06 20.90 -3.30
N ALA A 91 -20.05 21.59 -4.44
CA ALA A 91 -19.07 21.34 -5.50
C ALA A 91 -17.63 21.64 -5.05
N PHE A 92 -17.43 22.69 -4.25
CA PHE A 92 -16.11 23.11 -3.79
C PHE A 92 -15.46 22.10 -2.83
N ILE A 93 -16.25 21.44 -1.97
CA ILE A 93 -15.77 20.47 -0.98
C ILE A 93 -15.85 19.01 -1.43
N ALA A 94 -16.51 18.73 -2.57
CA ALA A 94 -16.76 17.37 -3.03
C ALA A 94 -15.47 16.56 -3.23
N GLY A 95 -15.40 15.40 -2.57
CA GLY A 95 -14.29 14.45 -2.71
C GLY A 95 -12.96 14.92 -2.10
N ARG A 96 -12.97 15.98 -1.27
CA ARG A 96 -11.80 16.54 -0.60
C ARG A 96 -11.86 16.31 0.91
N ILE A 97 -10.70 16.42 1.56
CA ILE A 97 -10.59 16.37 3.03
C ILE A 97 -10.83 17.77 3.58
N LEU A 98 -11.71 17.93 4.56
CA LEU A 98 -11.90 19.21 5.24
C LEU A 98 -10.82 19.43 6.29
N ILE A 99 -10.33 20.66 6.38
CA ILE A 99 -9.31 21.09 7.33
C ILE A 99 -9.84 22.36 7.97
N GLY A 100 -9.75 22.46 9.28
CA GLY A 100 -10.17 23.68 9.98
C GLY A 100 -9.79 23.63 11.44
N HIS A 101 -9.95 24.76 12.12
CA HIS A 101 -9.72 24.86 13.56
C HIS A 101 -11.04 24.60 14.28
N THR A 102 -11.09 23.58 15.12
CA THR A 102 -12.36 23.14 15.73
C THR A 102 -13.45 22.80 14.69
N ILE A 103 -13.00 22.30 13.53
CA ILE A 103 -13.80 22.09 12.29
C ILE A 103 -15.10 21.30 12.46
N GLY A 104 -15.23 20.53 13.55
CA GLY A 104 -16.49 19.88 13.89
C GLY A 104 -17.65 20.88 14.06
N PHE A 105 -17.39 22.09 14.54
CA PHE A 105 -18.38 23.16 14.67
C PHE A 105 -18.85 23.64 13.29
N ASP A 106 -17.94 23.99 12.39
CA ASP A 106 -18.25 24.44 11.03
C ASP A 106 -19.04 23.39 10.25
N ILE A 107 -18.63 22.12 10.37
CA ILE A 107 -19.33 20.99 9.77
C ILE A 107 -20.74 20.85 10.34
N ALA A 108 -20.91 21.00 11.66
CA ALA A 108 -22.24 20.93 12.29
C ALA A 108 -23.14 22.09 11.83
N MET A 109 -22.60 23.30 11.72
CA MET A 109 -23.31 24.46 11.17
C MET A 109 -23.72 24.26 9.72
N LEU A 110 -22.80 23.77 8.88
CA LEU A 110 -23.09 23.45 7.49
C LEU A 110 -24.16 22.35 7.38
N THR A 111 -24.05 21.30 8.18
CA THR A 111 -25.04 20.21 8.26
C THR A 111 -26.42 20.77 8.60
N GLN A 112 -26.50 21.63 9.62
CA GLN A 112 -27.76 22.21 10.07
C GLN A 112 -28.40 23.12 9.02
N GLU A 113 -27.61 23.95 8.31
CA GLU A 113 -28.12 24.78 7.21
C GLU A 113 -28.65 23.90 6.06
N VAL A 114 -27.97 22.80 5.73
CA VAL A 114 -28.45 21.84 4.70
C VAL A 114 -29.73 21.12 5.15
N GLU A 115 -29.83 20.73 6.41
CA GLU A 115 -31.05 20.13 6.97
C GLU A 115 -32.24 21.09 6.95
N ARG A 116 -32.02 22.39 7.15
CA ARG A 116 -33.07 23.43 7.02
C ARG A 116 -33.60 23.54 5.58
N LEU A 117 -32.80 23.16 4.59
CA LEU A 117 -33.25 23.03 3.19
C LEU A 117 -33.99 21.70 2.91
N GLY A 118 -34.20 20.86 3.93
CA GLY A 118 -34.80 19.53 3.77
C GLY A 118 -33.87 18.51 3.10
N GLN A 119 -32.57 18.80 3.02
CA GLN A 119 -31.56 17.95 2.37
C GLN A 119 -30.71 17.22 3.42
N ARG A 120 -30.07 16.12 3.02
CA ARG A 120 -29.11 15.39 3.88
C ARG A 120 -27.69 15.75 3.49
N PHE A 121 -26.88 16.11 4.48
CA PHE A 121 -25.45 16.31 4.31
C PHE A 121 -24.66 15.11 4.85
N THR A 122 -23.76 14.56 4.03
CA THR A 122 -22.78 13.57 4.50
C THR A 122 -21.42 14.27 4.55
N PRO A 123 -20.90 14.58 5.75
CA PRO A 123 -19.66 15.33 5.86
C PRO A 123 -18.48 14.51 5.29
N PRO A 124 -17.55 15.15 4.56
CA PRO A 124 -16.30 14.53 4.18
C PRO A 124 -15.44 14.16 5.40
N ILE A 125 -14.35 13.42 5.16
CA ILE A 125 -13.31 13.25 6.19
C ILE A 125 -12.77 14.62 6.58
N ALA A 126 -12.64 14.87 7.88
CA ALA A 126 -12.18 16.14 8.42
C ALA A 126 -10.95 15.96 9.32
N LEU A 127 -10.06 16.96 9.31
CA LEU A 127 -8.88 17.07 10.14
C LEU A 127 -8.94 18.37 10.93
N ASP A 128 -9.06 18.27 12.25
CA ASP A 128 -9.03 19.42 13.16
C ASP A 128 -7.59 19.77 13.50
N ILE A 129 -7.11 20.92 13.05
CA ILE A 129 -5.73 21.36 13.30
C ILE A 129 -5.42 21.57 14.78
N ARG A 130 -6.43 21.78 15.62
CA ARG A 130 -6.27 21.87 17.08
C ARG A 130 -5.85 20.50 17.66
N LEU A 131 -6.53 19.43 17.26
CA LEU A 131 -6.22 18.07 17.69
C LEU A 131 -4.88 17.61 17.10
N LEU A 132 -4.62 17.95 15.84
CA LEU A 132 -3.34 17.68 15.19
C LEU A 132 -2.19 18.39 15.89
N ALA A 133 -2.36 19.66 16.29
CA ALA A 133 -1.36 20.39 17.05
C ALA A 133 -1.10 19.73 18.42
N GLN A 134 -2.14 19.27 19.12
CA GLN A 134 -1.98 18.54 20.38
C GLN A 134 -1.23 17.21 20.21
N LEU A 135 -1.46 16.51 19.10
CA LEU A 135 -0.69 15.31 18.74
C LEU A 135 0.77 15.64 18.41
N ALA A 136 1.02 16.76 17.74
CA ALA A 136 2.35 17.20 17.33
C ALA A 136 3.17 17.81 18.48
N GLU A 137 2.53 18.50 19.42
CA GLU A 137 3.16 19.14 20.57
C GLU A 137 2.15 19.27 21.74
N PRO A 138 2.10 18.32 22.71
CA PRO A 138 1.04 18.25 23.71
C PRO A 138 1.26 19.27 24.84
N GLY A 139 2.46 19.84 24.94
CA GLY A 139 2.86 20.80 25.97
C GLY A 139 2.59 22.27 25.63
N LEU A 140 1.90 22.57 24.52
CA LEU A 140 1.61 23.97 24.18
C LEU A 140 0.67 24.63 25.21
N PRO A 141 0.92 25.90 25.58
CA PRO A 141 0.10 26.61 26.57
C PRO A 141 -1.30 26.95 26.05
N SER A 142 -1.47 27.06 24.73
CA SER A 142 -2.75 27.30 24.07
C SER A 142 -2.73 26.66 22.69
N TYR A 143 -3.90 26.15 22.28
CA TYR A 143 -4.16 25.63 20.94
C TYR A 143 -5.16 26.52 20.20
N SER A 144 -5.28 27.80 20.57
CA SER A 144 -6.04 28.77 19.77
C SER A 144 -5.38 28.95 18.41
N LEU A 145 -6.18 29.31 17.41
CA LEU A 145 -5.69 29.47 16.04
C LEU A 145 -4.58 30.53 15.94
N GLU A 146 -4.65 31.58 16.76
CA GLU A 146 -3.59 32.60 16.90
C GLU A 146 -2.30 32.04 17.54
N ALA A 147 -2.42 31.29 18.65
CA ALA A 147 -1.26 30.72 19.33
C ALA A 147 -0.52 29.71 18.44
N LEU A 148 -1.26 28.92 17.67
CA LEU A 148 -0.69 27.99 16.70
C LEU A 148 0.01 28.72 15.54
N GLY A 149 -0.59 29.80 15.04
CA GLY A 149 0.03 30.65 14.02
C GLY A 149 1.36 31.23 14.51
N ALA A 150 1.39 31.76 15.73
CA ALA A 150 2.61 32.30 16.33
C ALA A 150 3.70 31.23 16.56
N TRP A 151 3.32 30.06 17.09
CA TRP A 151 4.25 28.96 17.33
C TRP A 151 4.89 28.40 16.05
N LEU A 152 4.14 28.40 14.94
CA LEU A 152 4.60 27.91 13.64
C LEU A 152 5.16 29.02 12.75
N GLU A 153 5.33 30.23 13.27
CA GLU A 153 5.84 31.40 12.54
C GLU A 153 5.02 31.73 11.26
N ILE A 154 3.71 31.52 11.32
CA ILE A 154 2.80 31.80 10.22
C ILE A 154 2.37 33.27 10.29
N PRO A 155 2.52 34.05 9.19
CA PRO A 155 2.12 35.45 9.18
C PRO A 155 0.63 35.63 9.52
N PRO A 156 0.25 36.75 10.17
CA PRO A 156 -1.15 37.06 10.45
C PRO A 156 -1.97 37.00 9.15
N GLN A 157 -3.09 36.30 9.21
CA GLN A 157 -4.16 36.41 8.23
C GLN A 157 -5.22 37.34 8.81
N GLU A 158 -6.10 37.95 8.00
CA GLU A 158 -7.18 38.81 8.50
C GLU A 158 -8.08 38.03 9.47
N ARG A 159 -7.83 38.19 10.77
CA ARG A 159 -8.46 37.40 11.83
C ARG A 159 -9.95 37.71 11.97
N HIS A 160 -10.71 36.69 12.38
CA HIS A 160 -12.15 36.80 12.62
C HIS A 160 -12.93 37.18 11.36
N ARG A 161 -12.39 36.73 10.23
CA ARG A 161 -13.00 36.71 8.91
C ARG A 161 -12.79 35.31 8.38
N ALA A 162 -13.85 34.72 7.83
CA ALA A 162 -13.82 33.31 7.44
C ALA A 162 -12.64 32.98 6.50
N LEU A 163 -12.33 33.85 5.53
CA LEU A 163 -11.23 33.59 4.59
C LEU A 163 -9.85 33.62 5.27
N GLY A 164 -9.61 34.60 6.14
CA GLY A 164 -8.33 34.69 6.84
C GLY A 164 -8.11 33.50 7.78
N ASP A 165 -9.17 33.08 8.46
CA ASP A 165 -9.16 31.96 9.40
C ASP A 165 -8.97 30.61 8.66
N ALA A 166 -9.67 30.39 7.54
CA ALA A 166 -9.46 29.24 6.66
C ALA A 166 -8.03 29.19 6.09
N MET A 167 -7.48 30.33 5.66
CA MET A 167 -6.09 30.41 5.18
C MET A 167 -5.09 30.08 6.28
N ALA A 168 -5.29 30.62 7.49
CA ALA A 168 -4.45 30.31 8.65
C ALA A 168 -4.50 28.81 8.98
N ALA A 169 -5.69 28.21 8.99
CA ALA A 169 -5.86 26.79 9.25
C ALA A 169 -5.13 25.92 8.22
N GLY A 170 -5.23 26.27 6.93
CA GLY A 170 -4.51 25.59 5.85
C GLY A 170 -2.98 25.68 6.01
N LEU A 171 -2.44 26.86 6.31
CA LEU A 171 -1.00 27.06 6.55
C LEU A 171 -0.50 26.30 7.78
N ILE A 172 -1.27 26.31 8.87
CA ILE A 172 -0.96 25.57 10.09
C ILE A 172 -0.93 24.08 9.82
N PHE A 173 -1.91 23.55 9.08
CA PHE A 173 -1.91 22.15 8.67
C PHE A 173 -0.62 21.78 7.92
N LEU A 174 -0.20 22.59 6.95
CA LEU A 174 1.03 22.36 6.19
C LEU A 174 2.27 22.34 7.08
N ALA A 175 2.34 23.24 8.06
CA ALA A 175 3.46 23.32 9.01
C ALA A 175 3.42 22.21 10.09
N LEU A 176 2.23 21.67 10.39
CA LEU A 176 2.05 20.53 11.29
C LEU A 176 2.42 19.19 10.65
N ALA A 177 2.19 19.02 9.35
CA ALA A 177 2.39 17.73 8.67
C ALA A 177 3.80 17.12 8.87
N PRO A 178 4.92 17.87 8.75
CA PRO A 178 6.25 17.35 9.06
C PRO A 178 6.41 16.93 10.53
N ARG A 179 5.87 17.70 11.47
CA ARG A 179 5.96 17.42 12.92
C ARG A 179 5.16 16.18 13.32
N LEU A 180 3.99 15.99 12.70
CA LEU A 180 3.18 14.78 12.87
C LEU A 180 3.91 13.55 12.34
N ARG A 181 4.57 13.68 11.19
CA ARG A 181 5.39 12.61 10.61
C ARG A 181 6.53 12.19 11.55
N ASP A 182 7.19 13.14 12.21
CA ASP A 182 8.24 12.85 13.20
C ASP A 182 7.70 12.05 14.41
N ARG A 183 6.40 12.14 14.67
CA ARG A 183 5.68 11.34 15.67
C ARG A 183 5.03 10.07 15.13
N GLY A 184 5.35 9.69 13.89
CA GLY A 184 4.84 8.48 13.25
C GLY A 184 3.41 8.61 12.70
N ILE A 185 2.84 9.82 12.66
CA ILE A 185 1.52 10.09 12.05
C ILE A 185 1.76 10.62 10.64
N ARG A 186 1.66 9.75 9.63
CA ARG A 186 2.08 10.05 8.25
C ARG A 186 0.90 10.20 7.30
N THR A 187 -0.17 9.48 7.57
CA THR A 187 -1.33 9.37 6.68
C THR A 187 -2.58 9.97 7.31
N VAL A 188 -3.58 10.25 6.47
CA VAL A 188 -4.89 10.74 6.92
C VAL A 188 -5.55 9.73 7.85
N GLY A 189 -5.45 8.43 7.57
CA GLY A 189 -6.02 7.37 8.41
C GLY A 189 -5.44 7.39 9.82
N GLU A 190 -4.11 7.48 9.93
CA GLU A 190 -3.41 7.59 11.21
C GLU A 190 -3.78 8.87 11.96
N ALA A 191 -3.86 10.01 11.26
CA ALA A 191 -4.23 11.29 11.86
C ALA A 191 -5.67 11.27 12.42
N VAL A 192 -6.61 10.69 11.66
CA VAL A 192 -8.00 10.52 12.10
C VAL A 192 -8.07 9.57 13.30
N ALA A 193 -7.42 8.41 13.24
CA ALA A 193 -7.42 7.43 14.32
C ALA A 193 -6.78 8.01 15.61
N ALA A 194 -5.68 8.75 15.48
CA ALA A 194 -5.02 9.41 16.62
C ALA A 194 -5.89 10.52 17.22
N SER A 195 -6.53 11.34 16.38
CA SER A 195 -7.43 12.42 16.83
C SER A 195 -8.63 11.87 17.60
N ARG A 196 -9.20 10.75 17.15
CA ARG A 196 -10.31 10.08 17.86
C ARG A 196 -9.92 9.63 19.26
N ARG A 197 -8.74 9.05 19.44
CA ARG A 197 -8.27 8.64 20.78
C ARG A 197 -8.21 9.78 21.78
N ILE A 198 -7.84 10.99 21.32
CA ILE A 198 -7.89 12.19 22.17
C ILE A 198 -9.34 12.49 22.56
N THR A 199 -10.25 12.51 21.60
CA THR A 199 -11.67 12.80 21.86
C THR A 199 -12.31 11.76 22.79
N ASP A 200 -12.05 10.47 22.55
CA ASP A 200 -12.57 9.37 23.37
C ASP A 200 -12.05 9.44 24.82
N ALA A 201 -10.77 9.76 25.00
CA ALA A 201 -10.18 9.95 26.33
C ALA A 201 -10.79 11.16 27.07
N MET A 202 -11.20 12.21 26.35
CA MET A 202 -11.87 13.38 26.92
C MET A 202 -13.35 13.11 27.27
N ALA A 203 -14.01 12.17 26.59
CA ALA A 203 -15.42 11.82 26.78
C ALA A 203 -15.75 11.07 28.09
N GLY A 204 -14.76 10.88 28.99
CA GLY A 204 -14.98 10.50 30.39
C GLY A 204 -15.77 11.53 31.22
N ALA A 205 -16.05 12.71 30.65
CA ALA A 205 -17.10 13.64 31.05
C ALA A 205 -18.09 13.77 29.87
N ALA A 206 -19.40 13.70 30.15
CA ALA A 206 -20.49 13.54 29.17
C ALA A 206 -20.26 14.24 27.81
N PRO A 207 -20.53 13.55 26.68
CA PRO A 207 -20.24 14.08 25.35
C PRO A 207 -21.11 15.32 25.04
N PRO A 208 -20.55 16.39 24.47
CA PRO A 208 -21.37 17.40 23.82
C PRO A 208 -22.07 16.78 22.60
N ALA A 209 -23.32 17.17 22.37
CA ALA A 209 -24.27 16.54 21.43
C ALA A 209 -23.90 16.55 19.93
N TRP A 210 -22.67 16.95 19.57
CA TRP A 210 -22.20 17.08 18.19
C TRP A 210 -21.04 16.15 17.83
N GLU A 211 -20.89 15.02 18.54
CA GLU A 211 -19.88 13.99 18.23
C GLU A 211 -19.63 13.84 16.71
N LEU A 212 -18.35 13.90 16.36
CA LEU A 212 -17.79 13.44 15.09
C LEU A 212 -18.27 12.01 14.86
N ARG A 213 -19.45 11.88 14.24
CA ARG A 213 -19.92 10.60 13.74
C ARG A 213 -18.86 10.14 12.76
N SER A 214 -18.15 9.06 13.11
CA SER A 214 -17.78 8.10 12.08
C SER A 214 -19.05 7.81 11.29
N PRO A 215 -19.00 7.68 9.95
CA PRO A 215 -20.15 7.16 9.25
C PRO A 215 -20.54 5.89 10.01
N ALA A 216 -21.75 5.88 10.55
CA ALA A 216 -22.33 4.65 11.03
C ALA A 216 -22.14 3.63 9.90
N HIS A 217 -21.79 2.40 10.24
CA HIS A 217 -21.87 1.27 9.31
C HIS A 217 -23.35 0.96 9.00
N GLU A 218 -24.10 1.96 8.53
CA GLU A 218 -25.48 1.86 8.10
C GLU A 218 -25.66 2.62 6.80
N GLY A 219 -25.86 1.86 5.73
CA GLY A 219 -26.18 2.36 4.41
C GLY A 219 -24.95 2.84 3.64
N ASP A 220 -24.21 1.89 3.06
CA ASP A 220 -23.26 2.13 1.98
C ASP A 220 -23.89 3.14 1.00
N PRO A 221 -23.33 4.37 0.82
CA PRO A 221 -23.77 5.20 -0.29
C PRO A 221 -23.51 4.37 -1.53
N LEU A 222 -24.58 4.09 -2.30
CA LEU A 222 -24.55 3.20 -3.49
C LEU A 222 -23.16 3.27 -4.11
N PRO A 223 -22.40 2.15 -4.14
CA PRO A 223 -21.01 2.17 -4.56
C PRO A 223 -20.96 2.93 -5.88
N LYS A 224 -20.15 4.00 -5.96
CA LYS A 224 -19.91 4.73 -7.21
C LYS A 224 -19.75 3.67 -8.28
N LEU A 225 -20.73 3.59 -9.18
CA LEU A 225 -20.84 2.52 -10.15
C LEU A 225 -19.49 2.42 -10.84
N ASP A 226 -18.83 1.28 -10.72
CA ASP A 226 -17.69 0.96 -11.55
C ASP A 226 -18.17 1.10 -13.00
N SER A 227 -17.81 2.19 -13.68
CA SER A 227 -18.35 2.51 -15.01
C SER A 227 -17.87 1.53 -16.07
N TYR A 228 -16.82 0.76 -15.77
CA TYR A 228 -16.20 -0.19 -16.66
C TYR A 228 -17.14 -1.34 -17.07
N PRO A 229 -17.79 -2.06 -16.14
CA PRO A 229 -18.86 -3.02 -16.45
C PRO A 229 -19.98 -2.52 -17.38
N TYR A 230 -20.21 -1.21 -17.44
CA TYR A 230 -21.29 -0.58 -18.21
C TYR A 230 -20.84 -0.05 -19.57
N ARG A 231 -19.53 -0.05 -19.86
CA ARG A 231 -18.94 0.46 -21.12
C ARG A 231 -18.32 -0.61 -22.01
N HIS A 232 -17.99 -1.78 -21.45
CA HIS A 232 -17.34 -2.88 -22.17
C HIS A 232 -18.28 -4.06 -22.41
N ARG A 233 -18.01 -4.83 -23.48
CA ARG A 233 -18.78 -6.00 -23.89
C ARG A 233 -18.08 -7.29 -23.49
N VAL A 234 -18.86 -8.37 -23.41
CA VAL A 234 -18.39 -9.73 -23.09
C VAL A 234 -17.34 -10.22 -24.09
N ARG A 235 -17.51 -9.93 -25.39
CA ARG A 235 -16.53 -10.29 -26.44
C ARG A 235 -15.14 -9.69 -26.22
N ASP A 236 -15.06 -8.53 -25.55
CA ASP A 236 -13.81 -7.82 -25.32
C ASP A 236 -12.95 -8.52 -24.26
N VAL A 237 -13.55 -9.45 -23.51
CA VAL A 237 -12.95 -10.04 -22.32
C VAL A 237 -12.98 -11.57 -22.34
N MET A 238 -13.83 -12.18 -23.16
CA MET A 238 -13.92 -13.63 -23.23
C MET A 238 -12.60 -14.26 -23.69
N ARG A 239 -12.37 -15.51 -23.26
CA ARG A 239 -11.44 -16.37 -23.99
C ARG A 239 -12.17 -16.90 -25.22
N ALA A 240 -11.68 -16.55 -26.40
CA ALA A 240 -12.14 -17.10 -27.67
C ALA A 240 -11.73 -18.57 -27.82
N ASP A 241 -12.39 -19.27 -28.73
CA ASP A 241 -12.10 -20.66 -29.11
C ASP A 241 -12.17 -21.63 -27.92
N PRO A 242 -13.35 -21.80 -27.32
CA PRO A 242 -13.53 -22.66 -26.17
C PRO A 242 -13.34 -24.13 -26.57
N VAL A 243 -12.73 -24.91 -25.69
CA VAL A 243 -12.57 -26.36 -25.92
C VAL A 243 -13.90 -27.06 -25.65
N ILE A 244 -14.41 -27.71 -26.69
CA ILE A 244 -15.64 -28.50 -26.68
C ILE A 244 -15.26 -29.96 -26.97
N LEU A 245 -15.56 -30.86 -26.02
CA LEU A 245 -15.23 -32.27 -26.10
C LEU A 245 -16.50 -33.13 -26.33
N PRO A 246 -16.40 -34.26 -27.05
CA PRO A 246 -17.51 -35.21 -27.19
C PRO A 246 -18.03 -35.75 -25.84
N VAL A 247 -19.31 -36.14 -25.80
CA VAL A 247 -19.98 -36.66 -24.57
C VAL A 247 -19.30 -37.91 -23.99
N ALA A 248 -18.70 -38.73 -24.86
CA ALA A 248 -18.02 -39.97 -24.48
C ALA A 248 -16.57 -39.76 -24.00
N THR A 249 -16.04 -38.53 -24.06
CA THR A 249 -14.64 -38.25 -23.71
C THR A 249 -14.35 -38.63 -22.24
N PRO A 250 -13.34 -39.47 -21.97
CA PRO A 250 -12.93 -39.82 -20.61
C PRO A 250 -12.40 -38.62 -19.82
N ILE A 251 -12.50 -38.68 -18.49
CA ILE A 251 -11.94 -37.66 -17.60
C ILE A 251 -10.43 -37.47 -17.85
N SER A 252 -9.68 -38.53 -18.09
CA SER A 252 -8.23 -38.45 -18.35
C SER A 252 -7.89 -37.57 -19.54
N GLU A 253 -8.66 -37.68 -20.63
CA GLU A 253 -8.47 -36.89 -21.85
C GLU A 253 -8.95 -35.44 -21.65
N ALA A 254 -10.07 -35.23 -20.96
CA ALA A 254 -10.53 -33.89 -20.59
C ALA A 254 -9.52 -33.16 -19.68
N LEU A 255 -8.94 -33.88 -18.71
CA LEU A 255 -7.89 -33.37 -17.82
C LEU A 255 -6.61 -33.03 -18.60
N ALA A 256 -6.21 -33.87 -19.56
CA ALA A 256 -5.06 -33.59 -20.42
C ALA A 256 -5.29 -32.34 -21.29
N ALA A 257 -6.49 -32.17 -21.85
CA ALA A 257 -6.86 -30.97 -22.60
C ALA A 257 -6.85 -29.71 -21.72
N MET A 258 -7.36 -29.82 -20.49
CA MET A 258 -7.35 -28.72 -19.51
C MET A 258 -5.92 -28.34 -19.11
N ALA A 259 -5.08 -29.32 -18.76
CA ALA A 259 -3.70 -29.09 -18.34
C ALA A 259 -2.83 -28.54 -19.49
N GLY A 260 -2.93 -29.14 -20.69
CA GLY A 260 -2.13 -28.76 -21.85
C GLY A 260 -2.41 -27.35 -22.37
N GLN A 261 -3.60 -26.80 -22.12
CA GLN A 261 -4.00 -25.46 -22.57
C GLN A 261 -4.28 -24.46 -21.44
N GLY A 262 -3.98 -24.83 -20.19
CA GLY A 262 -4.21 -24.02 -18.98
C GLY A 262 -5.69 -23.61 -18.82
N LEU A 263 -6.62 -24.55 -18.97
CA LEU A 263 -8.07 -24.33 -18.85
C LEU A 263 -8.55 -24.69 -17.45
N SER A 264 -9.39 -23.84 -16.86
CA SER A 264 -10.11 -24.18 -15.62
C SER A 264 -11.45 -24.88 -15.86
N SER A 265 -11.88 -24.97 -17.12
CA SER A 265 -13.08 -25.68 -17.56
C SER A 265 -13.06 -26.05 -19.03
N VAL A 266 -13.81 -27.09 -19.40
CA VAL A 266 -14.14 -27.46 -20.79
C VAL A 266 -15.64 -27.65 -20.96
N PHE A 267 -16.15 -27.45 -22.17
CA PHE A 267 -17.52 -27.80 -22.50
C PHE A 267 -17.59 -29.21 -23.06
N ILE A 268 -18.72 -29.88 -22.85
CA ILE A 268 -18.95 -31.25 -23.29
C ILE A 268 -20.28 -31.29 -24.05
N GLY A 269 -20.23 -31.74 -25.30
CA GLY A 269 -21.38 -31.83 -26.19
C GLY A 269 -21.02 -31.56 -27.65
N ASP A 270 -22.01 -31.13 -28.44
CA ASP A 270 -21.86 -30.83 -29.86
C ASP A 270 -21.48 -29.34 -30.06
N PRO A 271 -20.36 -29.03 -30.74
CA PRO A 271 -19.95 -27.66 -31.06
C PRO A 271 -20.99 -26.81 -31.80
N ALA A 272 -21.90 -27.45 -32.55
CA ALA A 272 -22.97 -26.77 -33.28
C ALA A 272 -24.16 -26.39 -32.39
N SER A 273 -24.19 -26.83 -31.13
CA SER A 273 -25.32 -26.67 -30.23
C SER A 273 -25.14 -25.55 -29.21
N GLY A 274 -26.26 -25.02 -28.72
CA GLY A 274 -26.28 -23.94 -27.74
C GLY A 274 -26.13 -24.41 -26.28
N PRO A 275 -25.90 -23.47 -25.34
CA PRO A 275 -25.57 -23.75 -23.94
C PRO A 275 -26.52 -24.70 -23.22
N ASP A 276 -27.82 -24.65 -23.53
CA ASP A 276 -28.85 -25.45 -22.86
C ASP A 276 -28.70 -26.96 -23.09
N THR A 277 -28.06 -27.35 -24.19
CA THR A 277 -27.83 -28.76 -24.55
C THR A 277 -26.45 -29.26 -24.12
N MET A 278 -25.58 -28.36 -23.65
CA MET A 278 -24.19 -28.62 -23.33
C MET A 278 -24.03 -29.00 -21.85
N ALA A 279 -22.85 -29.51 -21.50
CA ALA A 279 -22.40 -29.63 -20.12
C ALA A 279 -21.07 -28.89 -19.95
N ILE A 280 -20.74 -28.49 -18.72
CA ILE A 280 -19.45 -27.89 -18.38
C ILE A 280 -18.76 -28.75 -17.32
N LEU A 281 -17.51 -29.11 -17.59
CA LEU A 281 -16.63 -29.77 -16.63
C LEU A 281 -15.62 -28.76 -16.10
N THR A 282 -15.54 -28.64 -14.77
CA THR A 282 -14.60 -27.73 -14.10
C THR A 282 -13.57 -28.51 -13.28
N GLU A 283 -12.48 -27.85 -12.89
CA GLU A 283 -11.50 -28.41 -11.93
C GLU A 283 -12.16 -28.91 -10.63
N ARG A 284 -13.22 -28.23 -10.17
CA ARG A 284 -13.96 -28.63 -8.96
C ARG A 284 -14.72 -29.94 -9.17
N ASP A 285 -15.25 -30.18 -10.36
CA ASP A 285 -15.97 -31.40 -10.68
C ASP A 285 -15.01 -32.58 -10.79
N LEU A 286 -13.81 -32.36 -11.33
CA LEU A 286 -12.71 -33.33 -11.35
C LEU A 286 -12.28 -33.73 -9.93
N LEU A 287 -12.08 -32.75 -9.05
CA LEU A 287 -11.75 -33.02 -7.64
C LEU A 287 -12.84 -33.84 -6.94
N ARG A 288 -14.12 -33.55 -7.20
CA ARG A 288 -15.24 -34.34 -6.65
C ARG A 288 -15.29 -35.75 -7.24
N ALA A 289 -15.01 -35.91 -8.53
CA ALA A 289 -14.98 -37.22 -9.19
C ALA A 289 -13.89 -38.10 -8.55
N MET A 290 -12.68 -37.57 -8.39
CA MET A 290 -11.57 -38.28 -7.74
C MET A 290 -11.86 -38.60 -6.27
N ALA A 291 -12.48 -37.67 -5.54
CA ALA A 291 -12.86 -37.90 -4.14
C ALA A 291 -13.90 -39.00 -3.95
N ARG A 292 -14.75 -39.26 -4.96
CA ARG A 292 -15.83 -40.25 -4.89
C ARG A 292 -15.43 -41.62 -5.44
N GLU A 293 -14.73 -41.63 -6.57
CA GLU A 293 -14.50 -42.83 -7.38
C GLU A 293 -13.00 -43.20 -7.46
N GLY A 294 -12.11 -42.44 -6.82
CA GLY A 294 -10.68 -42.71 -6.79
C GLY A 294 -10.02 -42.62 -8.18
N ALA A 295 -9.03 -43.49 -8.43
CA ALA A 295 -8.31 -43.53 -9.70
C ALA A 295 -9.20 -43.98 -10.88
N ASP A 296 -10.24 -44.77 -10.60
CA ASP A 296 -11.17 -45.28 -11.62
C ASP A 296 -11.98 -44.16 -12.28
N ALA A 297 -12.11 -43.00 -11.60
CA ALA A 297 -12.72 -41.79 -12.15
C ALA A 297 -12.12 -41.39 -13.51
N LEU A 298 -10.82 -41.61 -13.71
CA LEU A 298 -10.10 -41.18 -14.91
C LEU A 298 -10.61 -41.86 -16.19
N ALA A 299 -11.11 -43.09 -16.09
CA ALA A 299 -11.63 -43.85 -17.22
C ALA A 299 -13.11 -43.57 -17.50
N LEU A 300 -13.82 -42.92 -16.58
CA LEU A 300 -15.24 -42.63 -16.72
C LEU A 300 -15.48 -41.45 -17.68
N PRO A 301 -16.62 -41.41 -18.40
CA PRO A 301 -16.99 -40.28 -19.24
C PRO A 301 -17.10 -38.99 -18.42
N ALA A 302 -16.45 -37.93 -18.89
CA ALA A 302 -16.45 -36.62 -18.25
C ALA A 302 -17.87 -36.02 -18.11
N SER A 303 -18.77 -36.35 -19.05
CA SER A 303 -20.18 -35.98 -19.02
C SER A 303 -20.91 -36.43 -17.74
N ARG A 304 -20.47 -37.51 -17.08
CA ARG A 304 -21.08 -38.01 -15.83
C ARG A 304 -20.90 -37.04 -14.65
N PHE A 305 -19.86 -36.22 -14.67
CA PHE A 305 -19.50 -35.30 -13.58
C PHE A 305 -19.66 -33.84 -13.97
N ALA A 306 -19.92 -33.56 -15.24
CA ALA A 306 -20.15 -32.23 -15.76
C ALA A 306 -21.51 -31.68 -15.33
N SER A 307 -21.57 -30.37 -15.10
CA SER A 307 -22.78 -29.65 -14.69
C SER A 307 -23.63 -29.26 -15.89
N ARG A 308 -24.97 -29.33 -15.74
CA ARG A 308 -25.97 -28.95 -16.77
C ARG A 308 -27.16 -28.19 -16.14
N PRO A 309 -27.87 -27.33 -16.90
CA PRO A 309 -27.49 -26.80 -18.21
C PRO A 309 -26.34 -25.78 -18.09
N VAL A 310 -25.60 -25.55 -19.18
CA VAL A 310 -24.56 -24.51 -19.20
C VAL A 310 -25.22 -23.14 -19.27
N VAL A 311 -24.79 -22.22 -18.41
CA VAL A 311 -25.32 -20.86 -18.44
C VAL A 311 -24.57 -20.03 -19.50
N GLY A 312 -25.29 -19.63 -20.54
CA GLY A 312 -24.80 -18.76 -21.61
C GLY A 312 -24.95 -17.26 -21.34
N ILE A 313 -24.23 -16.44 -22.10
CA ILE A 313 -24.43 -14.99 -22.26
C ILE A 313 -24.01 -14.57 -23.69
N PRO A 314 -24.75 -13.67 -24.36
CA PRO A 314 -24.35 -13.19 -25.68
C PRO A 314 -23.00 -12.44 -25.67
N ALA A 315 -22.19 -12.61 -26.72
CA ALA A 315 -20.90 -11.94 -26.89
C ALA A 315 -21.01 -10.42 -26.93
N ASP A 316 -22.14 -9.89 -27.39
CA ASP A 316 -22.44 -8.46 -27.43
C ASP A 316 -23.01 -7.93 -26.12
N ALA A 317 -23.24 -8.75 -25.09
CA ALA A 317 -23.76 -8.27 -23.81
C ALA A 317 -22.74 -7.38 -23.09
N PHE A 318 -23.22 -6.42 -22.29
CA PHE A 318 -22.35 -5.64 -21.40
C PHE A 318 -21.84 -6.48 -20.22
N LEU A 319 -20.63 -6.18 -19.75
CA LEU A 319 -19.98 -6.93 -18.66
C LEU A 319 -20.74 -6.93 -17.34
N TYR A 320 -21.48 -5.87 -16.99
CA TYR A 320 -22.30 -5.85 -15.77
C TYR A 320 -23.34 -6.97 -15.78
N ARG A 321 -23.84 -7.38 -16.96
CA ARG A 321 -24.76 -8.51 -17.11
C ARG A 321 -24.07 -9.85 -16.87
N ALA A 322 -22.81 -10.00 -17.28
CA ALA A 322 -22.01 -11.17 -16.97
C ALA A 322 -21.80 -11.30 -15.46
N ILE A 323 -21.36 -10.21 -14.81
CA ILE A 323 -21.16 -10.14 -13.36
C ILE A 323 -22.46 -10.47 -12.62
N GLY A 324 -23.56 -9.80 -12.97
CA GLY A 324 -24.86 -10.03 -12.34
C GLY A 324 -25.35 -11.47 -12.50
N ARG A 325 -25.17 -12.08 -13.69
CA ARG A 325 -25.58 -13.46 -13.96
C ARG A 325 -24.73 -14.49 -13.22
N MET A 326 -23.43 -14.24 -13.06
CA MET A 326 -22.52 -15.07 -12.26
C MET A 326 -22.89 -15.02 -10.77
N SER A 327 -23.09 -13.82 -10.22
CA SER A 327 -23.48 -13.62 -8.82
C SER A 327 -24.84 -14.24 -8.52
N ALA A 328 -25.86 -13.98 -9.34
CA ALA A 328 -27.22 -14.47 -9.12
C ALA A 328 -27.32 -16.01 -9.15
N ARG A 329 -26.45 -16.68 -9.92
CA ARG A 329 -26.46 -18.14 -10.07
C ARG A 329 -25.35 -18.84 -9.30
N SER A 330 -24.51 -18.09 -8.58
CA SER A 330 -23.34 -18.62 -7.85
C SER A 330 -22.42 -19.47 -8.72
N ILE A 331 -22.20 -19.05 -9.98
CA ILE A 331 -21.37 -19.75 -10.97
C ILE A 331 -20.12 -18.95 -11.31
N ARG A 332 -19.03 -19.66 -11.64
CA ARG A 332 -17.73 -19.06 -11.98
C ARG A 332 -17.43 -19.09 -13.48
N HIS A 333 -18.23 -19.75 -14.30
CA HIS A 333 -17.98 -19.86 -15.73
C HIS A 333 -19.27 -19.54 -16.48
N LEU A 334 -19.17 -18.63 -17.45
CA LEU A 334 -20.25 -18.31 -18.38
C LEU A 334 -19.82 -18.67 -19.80
N ALA A 335 -20.61 -19.48 -20.48
CA ALA A 335 -20.47 -19.69 -21.92
C ALA A 335 -20.82 -18.40 -22.65
N VAL A 336 -20.02 -18.01 -23.63
CA VAL A 336 -20.30 -16.86 -24.48
C VAL A 336 -20.86 -17.33 -25.80
N THR A 337 -22.01 -16.78 -26.22
CA THR A 337 -22.70 -17.19 -27.44
C THR A 337 -22.67 -16.15 -28.55
N ASP A 338 -22.68 -16.61 -29.80
CA ASP A 338 -22.89 -15.78 -30.99
C ASP A 338 -24.39 -15.59 -31.31
N GLU A 339 -24.70 -14.96 -32.44
CA GLU A 339 -26.07 -14.72 -32.90
C GLU A 339 -26.81 -16.01 -33.29
N GLN A 340 -26.08 -17.11 -33.52
CA GLN A 340 -26.61 -18.43 -33.83
C GLN A 340 -26.72 -19.33 -32.58
N ASP A 341 -26.54 -18.74 -31.38
CA ASP A 341 -26.52 -19.40 -30.07
C ASP A 341 -25.38 -20.41 -29.87
N ARG A 342 -24.34 -20.39 -30.70
CA ARG A 342 -23.18 -21.29 -30.57
C ARG A 342 -22.19 -20.76 -29.54
N ILE A 343 -21.55 -21.64 -28.79
CA ILE A 343 -20.54 -21.23 -27.80
C ILE A 343 -19.25 -20.83 -28.51
N VAL A 344 -18.93 -19.54 -28.51
CA VAL A 344 -17.74 -18.93 -29.14
C VAL A 344 -16.69 -18.49 -28.13
N GLY A 345 -16.98 -18.59 -26.83
CA GLY A 345 -16.01 -18.30 -25.79
C GLY A 345 -16.45 -18.64 -24.38
N VAL A 346 -15.61 -18.30 -23.41
CA VAL A 346 -15.91 -18.44 -21.98
C VAL A 346 -15.42 -17.24 -21.19
N VAL A 347 -16.23 -16.79 -20.23
CA VAL A 347 -15.85 -15.75 -19.25
C VAL A 347 -15.73 -16.35 -17.86
N THR A 348 -14.65 -15.99 -17.16
CA THR A 348 -14.35 -16.37 -15.77
C THR A 348 -14.17 -15.12 -14.91
N PRO A 349 -14.26 -15.20 -13.56
CA PRO A 349 -14.15 -14.03 -12.69
C PRO A 349 -12.75 -13.43 -12.81
N LEU A 350 -11.71 -14.28 -12.90
CA LEU A 350 -10.32 -13.89 -13.13
C LEU A 350 -10.17 -12.95 -14.34
N LYS A 351 -10.92 -13.21 -15.42
CA LYS A 351 -10.83 -12.39 -16.63
C LYS A 351 -11.58 -11.06 -16.53
N LEU A 352 -12.68 -11.03 -15.76
CA LEU A 352 -13.37 -9.81 -15.38
C LEU A 352 -12.49 -8.91 -14.48
N LEU A 353 -11.55 -9.50 -13.74
CA LEU A 353 -10.60 -8.82 -12.87
C LEU A 353 -9.31 -8.39 -13.55
N GLN A 354 -8.83 -9.13 -14.56
CA GLN A 354 -7.68 -8.73 -15.38
C GLN A 354 -7.86 -7.37 -16.07
N LEU A 355 -9.10 -6.89 -16.20
CA LEU A 355 -9.39 -5.55 -16.71
C LEU A 355 -9.47 -4.48 -15.60
N ARG A 356 -9.68 -4.90 -14.34
CA ARG A 356 -9.45 -4.07 -13.13
C ARG A 356 -7.96 -4.00 -12.76
N ALA A 357 -7.15 -4.95 -13.22
CA ALA A 357 -5.68 -4.92 -13.13
C ALA A 357 -5.02 -3.80 -13.95
N SER A 358 -5.80 -3.03 -14.73
CA SER A 358 -5.40 -1.71 -15.23
C SER A 358 -4.97 -0.76 -14.09
N THR A 359 -5.43 -0.94 -12.85
CA THR A 359 -5.00 -0.13 -11.70
C THR A 359 -3.59 -0.50 -11.18
N ALA A 360 -3.19 -1.76 -11.29
CA ALA A 360 -1.84 -2.22 -10.92
C ALA A 360 -0.81 -1.93 -12.03
N VAL A 361 -1.25 -2.00 -13.30
CA VAL A 361 -0.45 -1.58 -14.46
C VAL A 361 -0.31 -0.04 -14.50
N ALA A 362 -1.36 0.72 -14.15
CA ALA A 362 -1.29 2.18 -14.09
C ALA A 362 -0.46 2.72 -12.91
N LEU A 363 -0.30 1.98 -11.81
CA LEU A 363 0.46 2.47 -10.66
C LEU A 363 1.93 2.73 -11.03
N GLY A 364 2.58 1.77 -11.69
CA GLY A 364 3.97 1.91 -12.12
C GLY A 364 4.16 3.03 -13.15
N ASP A 365 3.29 3.10 -14.16
CA ASP A 365 3.34 4.14 -15.19
C ASP A 365 3.11 5.55 -14.62
N ASP A 366 2.18 5.68 -13.66
CA ASP A 366 1.92 6.92 -12.97
C ASP A 366 3.11 7.33 -12.08
N ILE A 367 3.74 6.37 -11.38
CA ILE A 367 4.98 6.61 -10.61
C ILE A 367 6.06 7.15 -11.54
N ASP A 368 6.28 6.53 -12.70
CA ASP A 368 7.34 6.92 -13.63
C ASP A 368 7.15 8.35 -14.21
N THR A 369 5.90 8.82 -14.28
CA THR A 369 5.53 10.12 -14.85
C THR A 369 5.21 11.20 -13.82
N ALA A 370 5.20 10.88 -12.51
CA ALA A 370 4.81 11.79 -11.44
C ALA A 370 5.62 13.11 -11.43
N PRO A 371 5.00 14.29 -11.61
CA PRO A 371 5.76 15.53 -11.83
C PRO A 371 6.54 16.02 -10.60
N ASP A 372 6.08 15.68 -9.39
CA ASP A 372 6.63 16.16 -8.13
C ASP A 372 6.37 15.17 -6.98
N ALA A 373 6.96 15.43 -5.81
CA ALA A 373 6.79 14.59 -4.62
C ALA A 373 5.33 14.49 -4.13
N PRO A 374 4.52 15.56 -4.10
CA PRO A 374 3.12 15.45 -3.71
C PRO A 374 2.27 14.58 -4.65
N ALA A 375 2.44 14.71 -5.96
CA ALA A 375 1.78 13.81 -6.93
C ALA A 375 2.22 12.37 -6.69
N LEU A 376 3.52 12.14 -6.47
CA LEU A 376 4.07 10.83 -6.15
C LEU A 376 3.45 10.23 -4.87
N GLY A 377 3.22 11.05 -3.83
CA GLY A 377 2.50 10.67 -2.62
C GLY A 377 1.04 10.24 -2.86
N GLN A 378 0.33 10.97 -3.72
CA GLN A 378 -1.05 10.61 -4.11
C GLN A 378 -1.09 9.30 -4.90
N ILE A 379 -0.12 9.10 -5.79
CA ILE A 379 0.02 7.87 -6.56
C ILE A 379 0.31 6.71 -5.60
N TRP A 380 1.28 6.89 -4.69
CA TRP A 380 1.71 5.89 -3.71
C TRP A 380 0.60 5.42 -2.78
N ALA A 381 -0.35 6.29 -2.42
CA ALA A 381 -1.52 5.96 -1.61
C ALA A 381 -2.39 4.83 -2.20
N ARG A 382 -2.23 4.52 -3.49
CA ARG A 382 -2.95 3.42 -4.16
C ARG A 382 -2.32 2.04 -3.93
N LEU A 383 -1.05 1.97 -3.50
CA LEU A 383 -0.32 0.72 -3.30
C LEU A 383 -1.03 -0.25 -2.34
N PRO A 384 -1.52 0.17 -1.14
CA PRO A 384 -2.22 -0.74 -0.24
C PRO A 384 -3.54 -1.26 -0.83
N LEU A 385 -4.21 -0.46 -1.67
CA LEU A 385 -5.44 -0.90 -2.34
C LEU A 385 -5.16 -1.96 -3.40
N MET A 386 -4.08 -1.79 -4.16
CA MET A 386 -3.61 -2.78 -5.12
C MET A 386 -3.27 -4.09 -4.40
N ALA A 387 -2.46 -4.02 -3.33
CA ALA A 387 -2.10 -5.20 -2.55
C ALA A 387 -3.34 -5.91 -1.95
N ARG A 388 -4.30 -5.15 -1.42
CA ARG A 388 -5.57 -5.72 -0.92
C ARG A 388 -6.38 -6.38 -2.03
N ALA A 389 -6.45 -5.76 -3.19
CA ALA A 389 -7.17 -6.33 -4.33
C ALA A 389 -6.53 -7.65 -4.76
N LEU A 390 -5.19 -7.71 -4.88
CA LEU A 390 -4.48 -8.95 -5.21
C LEU A 390 -4.70 -10.04 -4.15
N LEU A 391 -4.65 -9.69 -2.86
CA LEU A 391 -4.87 -10.66 -1.78
C LEU A 391 -6.30 -11.20 -1.77
N ALA A 392 -7.30 -10.35 -2.07
CA ALA A 392 -8.70 -10.76 -2.18
C ALA A 392 -8.96 -11.71 -3.37
N GLU A 393 -8.04 -11.75 -4.34
CA GLU A 393 -8.07 -12.67 -5.48
C GLU A 393 -7.23 -13.93 -5.25
N ASP A 394 -6.90 -14.24 -3.99
CA ASP A 394 -6.09 -15.39 -3.59
C ASP A 394 -4.71 -15.43 -4.29
N VAL A 395 -4.19 -14.27 -4.75
CA VAL A 395 -2.82 -14.17 -5.27
C VAL A 395 -1.86 -14.47 -4.13
N PRO A 396 -0.90 -15.41 -4.29
CA PRO A 396 0.03 -15.75 -3.22
C PRO A 396 0.77 -14.51 -2.70
N ALA A 397 0.83 -14.33 -1.38
CA ALA A 397 1.41 -13.13 -0.76
C ALA A 397 2.86 -12.86 -1.18
N ARG A 398 3.65 -13.90 -1.48
CA ARG A 398 5.01 -13.77 -2.05
C ARG A 398 5.03 -13.06 -3.41
N MET A 399 4.03 -13.30 -4.26
CA MET A 399 3.90 -12.59 -5.54
C MET A 399 3.46 -11.15 -5.31
N ILE A 400 2.58 -10.91 -4.34
CA ILE A 400 2.18 -9.53 -3.96
C ILE A 400 3.40 -8.77 -3.43
N ALA A 401 4.24 -9.40 -2.60
CA ALA A 401 5.49 -8.81 -2.10
C ALA A 401 6.46 -8.46 -3.24
N ALA A 402 6.57 -9.31 -4.26
CA ALA A 402 7.37 -9.03 -5.45
C ALA A 402 6.83 -7.83 -6.26
N VAL A 403 5.50 -7.69 -6.37
CA VAL A 403 4.88 -6.51 -6.97
C VAL A 403 5.17 -5.26 -6.12
N ILE A 404 4.96 -5.32 -4.81
CA ILE A 404 5.26 -4.20 -3.90
C ILE A 404 6.72 -3.77 -4.05
N ALA A 405 7.67 -4.71 -3.99
CA ALA A 405 9.09 -4.42 -4.16
C ALA A 405 9.41 -3.78 -5.53
N ARG A 406 8.75 -4.21 -6.61
CA ARG A 406 8.88 -3.57 -7.92
C ARG A 406 8.42 -2.12 -7.88
N GLU A 407 7.26 -1.83 -7.27
CA GLU A 407 6.73 -0.47 -7.16
C GLU A 407 7.61 0.41 -6.25
N VAL A 408 8.19 -0.15 -5.17
CA VAL A 408 9.18 0.56 -4.35
C VAL A 408 10.41 0.91 -5.19
N GLY A 409 10.90 -0.01 -6.03
CA GLY A 409 12.02 0.27 -6.93
C GLY A 409 11.71 1.37 -7.96
N ALA A 410 10.51 1.37 -8.53
CA ALA A 410 10.04 2.44 -9.42
C ALA A 410 9.94 3.78 -8.69
N LEU A 411 9.43 3.76 -7.45
CA LEU A 411 9.35 4.93 -6.58
C LEU A 411 10.75 5.50 -6.28
N THR A 412 11.71 4.66 -5.90
CA THR A 412 13.12 5.06 -5.67
C THR A 412 13.75 5.65 -6.94
N ARG A 413 13.51 5.03 -8.10
CA ARG A 413 13.93 5.59 -9.39
C ARG A 413 13.35 6.98 -9.61
N ARG A 414 12.04 7.17 -9.42
CA ARG A 414 11.40 8.47 -9.64
C ARG A 414 11.90 9.52 -8.66
N ALA A 415 12.06 9.16 -7.39
CA ALA A 415 12.62 10.05 -6.37
C ALA A 415 14.04 10.52 -6.74
N ALA A 416 14.88 9.63 -7.28
CA ALA A 416 16.21 10.01 -7.77
C ALA A 416 16.16 11.01 -8.93
N ILE A 417 15.27 10.78 -9.91
CA ILE A 417 15.08 11.68 -11.06
C ILE A 417 14.61 13.07 -10.62
N LEU A 418 13.62 13.12 -9.71
CA LEU A 418 13.13 14.38 -9.15
C LEU A 418 14.23 15.10 -8.35
N ALA A 419 14.96 14.37 -7.51
CA ALA A 419 16.06 14.92 -6.72
C ALA A 419 17.18 15.50 -7.59
N GLU A 420 17.59 14.80 -8.66
CA GLU A 420 18.59 15.29 -9.60
C GLU A 420 18.11 16.55 -10.34
N ALA A 421 16.87 16.56 -10.81
CA ALA A 421 16.28 17.74 -11.47
C ALA A 421 16.25 18.97 -10.54
N GLU A 422 15.89 18.77 -9.27
CA GLU A 422 15.91 19.84 -8.27
C GLU A 422 17.31 20.36 -7.98
N LEU A 423 18.32 19.48 -7.90
CA LEU A 423 19.72 19.88 -7.71
C LEU A 423 20.24 20.68 -8.91
N ILE A 424 19.92 20.26 -10.13
CA ILE A 424 20.29 20.98 -11.35
C ILE A 424 19.63 22.37 -11.36
N ALA A 425 18.33 22.45 -11.05
CA ALA A 425 17.59 23.71 -10.97
C ALA A 425 18.15 24.65 -9.89
N ALA A 426 18.69 24.09 -8.79
CA ALA A 426 19.38 24.83 -7.74
C ALA A 426 20.84 25.22 -8.08
N GLY A 427 21.32 24.91 -9.29
CA GLY A 427 22.65 25.31 -9.77
C GLY A 427 23.79 24.34 -9.44
N ALA A 428 23.50 23.10 -9.02
CA ALA A 428 24.53 22.11 -8.68
C ALA A 428 25.23 21.48 -9.91
N GLY A 429 24.76 21.77 -11.12
CA GLY A 429 25.24 21.13 -12.36
C GLY A 429 24.77 19.67 -12.52
N PRO A 430 25.04 19.04 -13.67
CA PRO A 430 24.70 17.64 -13.94
C PRO A 430 25.53 16.68 -13.08
N ALA A 431 25.14 15.40 -13.05
CA ALA A 431 25.93 14.35 -12.40
C ALA A 431 27.39 14.35 -12.91
N PRO A 432 28.41 14.34 -12.03
CA PRO A 432 29.82 14.43 -12.42
C PRO A 432 30.34 13.24 -13.25
N CYS A 433 29.72 12.07 -13.10
CA CYS A 433 30.05 10.86 -13.85
C CYS A 433 28.84 9.91 -13.91
N ALA A 434 28.94 8.84 -14.70
CA ALA A 434 27.90 7.81 -14.74
C ALA A 434 27.70 7.18 -13.35
N TYR A 435 26.46 6.93 -12.98
CA TYR A 435 26.10 6.39 -11.68
C TYR A 435 24.92 5.42 -11.79
N ALA A 436 24.67 4.64 -10.74
CA ALA A 436 23.48 3.83 -10.59
C ALA A 436 22.91 3.94 -9.18
N VAL A 437 21.58 4.00 -9.09
CA VAL A 437 20.83 3.91 -7.84
C VAL A 437 20.45 2.47 -7.60
N LEU A 438 20.74 1.98 -6.41
CA LEU A 438 20.49 0.62 -5.98
C LEU A 438 19.40 0.60 -4.91
N VAL A 439 18.53 -0.40 -4.98
CA VAL A 439 17.70 -0.82 -3.83
C VAL A 439 18.32 -2.06 -3.22
N LEU A 440 18.29 -2.16 -1.90
CA LEU A 440 18.95 -3.20 -1.12
C LEU A 440 17.91 -4.08 -0.39
N GLY A 441 18.40 -5.09 0.32
CA GLY A 441 17.60 -5.85 1.28
C GLY A 441 16.31 -6.43 0.69
N SER A 442 15.19 -6.24 1.40
CA SER A 442 13.90 -6.85 1.02
C SER A 442 13.38 -6.39 -0.34
N VAL A 443 13.64 -5.13 -0.73
CA VAL A 443 13.26 -4.62 -2.06
C VAL A 443 14.10 -5.28 -3.14
N GLY A 444 15.42 -5.38 -2.93
CA GLY A 444 16.34 -6.05 -3.86
C GLY A 444 16.00 -7.53 -4.09
N ARG A 445 15.55 -8.23 -3.04
CA ARG A 445 15.09 -9.64 -3.12
C ARG A 445 13.70 -9.82 -3.73
N GLY A 446 12.89 -8.77 -3.84
CA GLY A 446 11.50 -8.89 -4.29
C GLY A 446 10.54 -9.36 -3.19
N GLU A 447 10.81 -9.02 -1.93
CA GLU A 447 10.12 -9.55 -0.75
C GLU A 447 9.63 -8.43 0.19
N SER A 448 9.55 -7.19 -0.31
CA SER A 448 9.10 -6.05 0.48
C SER A 448 7.58 -6.11 0.72
N LEU A 449 7.18 -5.69 1.92
CA LEU A 449 5.78 -5.60 2.36
C LEU A 449 5.40 -4.13 2.60
N LEU A 450 4.26 -3.87 3.25
CA LEU A 450 3.73 -2.51 3.44
C LEU A 450 4.35 -1.77 4.63
N ALA A 451 4.92 -2.48 5.62
CA ALA A 451 5.74 -1.89 6.67
C ALA A 451 7.22 -1.86 6.27
N MET A 452 7.54 -1.01 5.30
CA MET A 452 8.88 -0.88 4.71
C MET A 452 9.61 0.36 5.21
N ASP A 453 10.93 0.32 5.12
CA ASP A 453 11.86 1.45 5.18
C ASP A 453 12.65 1.54 3.85
N GLN A 454 13.43 2.60 3.70
CA GLN A 454 14.25 2.81 2.51
C GLN A 454 15.66 2.24 2.69
N ASP A 455 15.90 1.07 2.08
CA ASP A 455 17.26 0.54 1.94
C ASP A 455 17.78 0.83 0.52
N ASN A 456 18.67 1.81 0.38
CA ASN A 456 19.18 2.25 -0.92
C ASN A 456 20.68 2.61 -0.89
N ALA A 457 21.32 2.59 -2.06
CA ALA A 457 22.72 2.95 -2.23
C ALA A 457 23.01 3.61 -3.58
N LEU A 458 24.17 4.27 -3.68
CA LEU A 458 24.71 4.84 -4.91
C LEU A 458 26.06 4.19 -5.27
N VAL A 459 26.21 3.82 -6.53
CA VAL A 459 27.50 3.47 -7.11
C VAL A 459 27.79 4.39 -8.29
N PHE A 460 28.97 4.98 -8.35
CA PHE A 460 29.37 5.87 -9.43
C PHE A 460 30.69 5.43 -10.09
N ALA A 461 30.91 5.85 -11.33
CA ALA A 461 32.01 5.34 -12.15
C ALA A 461 33.38 5.69 -11.57
N ASP A 462 33.53 6.93 -11.10
CA ASP A 462 34.80 7.45 -10.59
C ASP A 462 34.58 8.54 -9.52
N GLY A 463 35.54 8.66 -8.60
CA GLY A 463 35.54 9.63 -7.51
C GLY A 463 36.08 9.06 -6.20
N GLU A 464 36.79 9.90 -5.45
CA GLU A 464 37.33 9.58 -4.13
C GLU A 464 36.33 9.93 -3.01
N PRO A 465 36.33 9.19 -1.88
CA PRO A 465 35.55 9.56 -0.70
C PRO A 465 35.84 11.00 -0.24
N GLY A 466 34.79 11.80 -0.04
CA GLY A 466 34.91 13.22 0.33
C GLY A 466 35.33 14.16 -0.81
N GLY A 467 35.60 13.65 -2.02
CA GLY A 467 35.89 14.45 -3.20
C GLY A 467 34.64 15.12 -3.78
N GLU A 468 34.82 15.91 -4.85
CA GLU A 468 33.73 16.67 -5.48
C GLU A 468 32.57 15.77 -5.95
N ALA A 469 32.90 14.65 -6.60
CA ALA A 469 31.91 13.67 -7.06
C ALA A 469 31.11 13.08 -5.89
N ASP A 470 31.78 12.61 -4.83
CA ASP A 470 31.13 12.06 -3.64
C ASP A 470 30.21 13.10 -2.96
N LEU A 471 30.66 14.35 -2.85
CA LEU A 471 29.84 15.43 -2.28
C LEU A 471 28.61 15.76 -3.12
N TRP A 472 28.72 15.68 -4.45
CA TRP A 472 27.57 15.82 -5.34
C TRP A 472 26.56 14.68 -5.13
N PHE A 473 27.03 13.44 -5.13
CA PHE A 473 26.18 12.27 -4.89
C PHE A 473 25.63 12.21 -3.45
N ALA A 474 26.32 12.79 -2.47
CA ALA A 474 25.79 12.95 -1.12
C ALA A 474 24.58 13.89 -1.08
N ARG A 475 24.59 14.98 -1.88
CA ARG A 475 23.42 15.86 -2.02
C ARG A 475 22.26 15.12 -2.70
N LEU A 476 22.54 14.36 -3.75
CA LEU A 476 21.54 13.54 -4.44
C LEU A 476 20.91 12.52 -3.48
N GLY A 477 21.75 11.75 -2.77
CA GLY A 477 21.30 10.75 -1.80
C GLY A 477 20.42 11.35 -0.70
N ARG A 478 20.82 12.48 -0.11
CA ARG A 478 20.00 13.18 0.90
C ARG A 478 18.66 13.66 0.36
N ARG A 479 18.64 14.24 -0.85
CA ARG A 479 17.38 14.76 -1.40
C ARG A 479 16.44 13.63 -1.83
N MET A 480 16.97 12.58 -2.46
CA MET A 480 16.22 11.37 -2.78
C MET A 480 15.60 10.74 -1.52
N ALA A 481 16.38 10.62 -0.43
CA ALA A 481 15.90 10.05 0.82
C ALA A 481 14.79 10.89 1.46
N ALA A 482 14.90 12.22 1.39
CA ALA A 482 13.85 13.14 1.84
C ALA A 482 12.55 12.97 1.05
N ILE A 483 12.62 12.88 -0.28
CA ILE A 483 11.44 12.66 -1.14
C ILE A 483 10.76 11.32 -0.79
N LEU A 484 11.53 10.25 -0.61
CA LEU A 484 11.01 8.94 -0.21
C LEU A 484 10.32 8.99 1.16
N ASP A 485 10.92 9.65 2.14
CA ASP A 485 10.34 9.81 3.48
C ASP A 485 9.06 10.66 3.45
N GLU A 486 9.03 11.74 2.67
CA GLU A 486 7.82 12.53 2.41
C GLU A 486 6.70 11.65 1.85
N VAL A 487 6.96 10.92 0.76
CA VAL A 487 5.97 10.06 0.07
C VAL A 487 5.40 8.94 0.95
N GLY A 488 6.16 8.46 1.93
CA GLY A 488 5.70 7.45 2.89
C GLY A 488 6.59 6.23 3.03
N VAL A 489 7.83 6.28 2.53
CA VAL A 489 8.87 5.27 2.78
C VAL A 489 9.86 5.83 3.80
N PRO A 490 9.67 5.55 5.10
CA PRO A 490 10.42 6.16 6.19
C PRO A 490 11.92 5.90 6.09
N LEU A 491 12.72 6.87 6.58
CA LEU A 491 14.17 6.73 6.71
C LEU A 491 14.54 5.43 7.44
N CYS A 492 15.57 4.74 6.93
CA CYS A 492 16.06 3.52 7.55
C CYS A 492 16.71 3.83 8.90
N LYS A 493 16.21 3.19 9.97
CA LYS A 493 16.76 3.35 11.33
C LYS A 493 18.21 2.86 11.44
N GLY A 494 18.62 1.94 10.58
CA GLY A 494 19.98 1.41 10.51
C GLY A 494 20.93 2.25 9.64
N GLY A 495 20.46 3.34 9.03
CA GLY A 495 21.30 4.19 8.18
C GLY A 495 21.65 3.58 6.81
N VAL A 496 20.92 2.58 6.34
CA VAL A 496 21.18 1.89 5.06
C VAL A 496 20.67 2.72 3.88
N MET A 497 21.29 3.88 3.64
CA MET A 497 20.81 4.86 2.67
C MET A 497 21.96 5.55 1.96
N ALA A 498 21.79 5.91 0.69
CA ALA A 498 22.77 6.64 -0.10
C ALA A 498 23.15 8.03 0.47
N SER A 499 22.33 8.57 1.40
CA SER A 499 22.67 9.74 2.21
C SER A 499 23.87 9.52 3.13
N GLU A 500 24.18 8.26 3.45
CA GLU A 500 25.28 7.87 4.31
C GLU A 500 26.54 7.50 3.50
N PRO A 501 27.76 7.88 3.98
CA PRO A 501 29.01 7.61 3.26
C PRO A 501 29.25 6.13 2.94
N ASP A 502 28.81 5.22 3.81
CA ASP A 502 29.05 3.78 3.65
C ASP A 502 28.22 3.15 2.52
N PHE A 503 27.12 3.80 2.13
CA PHE A 503 26.19 3.35 1.09
C PHE A 503 26.25 4.21 -0.17
N ARG A 504 27.32 5.01 -0.34
CA ARG A 504 27.68 5.61 -1.62
C ARG A 504 29.18 5.47 -1.88
N GLY A 505 29.58 5.40 -3.14
CA GLY A 505 31.00 5.36 -3.49
C GLY A 505 31.23 5.04 -4.95
N SER A 506 32.48 5.21 -5.39
CA SER A 506 32.87 4.77 -6.73
C SER A 506 32.90 3.25 -6.82
N VAL A 507 32.96 2.70 -8.05
CA VAL A 507 33.18 1.26 -8.25
C VAL A 507 34.45 0.79 -7.54
N ALA A 508 35.52 1.59 -7.56
CA ALA A 508 36.76 1.29 -6.85
C ALA A 508 36.54 1.24 -5.32
N THR A 509 35.86 2.23 -4.75
CA THR A 509 35.51 2.26 -3.32
C THR A 509 34.67 1.04 -2.92
N TRP A 510 33.64 0.69 -3.71
CA TRP A 510 32.80 -0.46 -3.41
C TRP A 510 33.57 -1.78 -3.47
N ARG A 511 34.42 -1.99 -4.48
CA ARG A 511 35.28 -3.18 -4.56
C ARG A 511 36.21 -3.29 -3.36
N GLN A 512 36.79 -2.18 -2.92
CA GLN A 512 37.63 -2.14 -1.72
C GLN A 512 36.83 -2.51 -0.46
N ARG A 513 35.62 -1.96 -0.28
CA ARG A 513 34.74 -2.28 0.86
C ARG A 513 34.37 -3.76 0.88
N ILE A 514 33.93 -4.31 -0.26
CA ILE A 514 33.58 -5.73 -0.39
C ILE A 514 34.79 -6.62 -0.04
N ALA A 515 35.97 -6.31 -0.57
CA ALA A 515 37.19 -7.05 -0.25
C ALA A 515 37.55 -6.97 1.25
N GLN A 516 37.38 -5.80 1.88
CA GLN A 516 37.60 -5.63 3.30
C GLN A 516 36.61 -6.44 4.14
N TRP A 517 35.32 -6.39 3.82
CA TRP A 517 34.30 -7.12 4.55
C TRP A 517 34.46 -8.65 4.43
N LEU A 518 34.88 -9.13 3.27
CA LEU A 518 35.18 -10.56 3.08
C LEU A 518 36.48 -10.98 3.76
N GLY A 519 37.44 -10.06 3.91
CA GLY A 519 38.75 -10.34 4.52
C GLY A 519 38.84 -10.09 6.03
N ARG A 520 37.96 -9.25 6.61
CA ARG A 520 37.95 -8.92 8.04
C ARG A 520 36.76 -9.56 8.72
N SER A 521 37.05 -10.48 9.64
CA SER A 521 36.04 -11.16 10.45
C SER A 521 35.48 -10.28 11.58
N ASN A 522 34.92 -9.11 11.28
CA ASN A 522 34.30 -8.21 12.28
C ASN A 522 32.76 -8.28 12.21
N PRO A 523 32.05 -8.54 13.33
CA PRO A 523 30.60 -8.55 13.38
C PRO A 523 29.89 -7.29 12.85
N GLN A 524 30.50 -6.10 12.96
CA GLN A 524 29.91 -4.86 12.44
C GLN A 524 29.83 -4.84 10.90
N ASP A 525 30.76 -5.51 10.21
CA ASP A 525 30.79 -5.57 8.75
C ASP A 525 29.70 -6.50 8.19
N LEU A 526 29.19 -7.44 8.99
CA LEU A 526 28.23 -8.46 8.54
C LEU A 526 26.84 -7.93 8.19
N LEU A 527 26.38 -6.88 8.89
CA LEU A 527 25.13 -6.18 8.54
C LEU A 527 25.22 -5.52 7.16
N SER A 528 26.38 -4.92 6.85
CA SER A 528 26.67 -4.28 5.56
C SER A 528 26.84 -5.30 4.43
N VAL A 529 27.33 -6.50 4.74
CA VAL A 529 27.51 -7.58 3.76
C VAL A 529 26.19 -8.26 3.38
N ASP A 530 25.30 -8.46 4.34
CA ASP A 530 24.02 -9.17 4.11
C ASP A 530 23.13 -8.49 3.07
N ILE A 531 23.23 -7.16 2.97
CA ILE A 531 22.40 -6.33 2.07
C ILE A 531 23.00 -6.15 0.67
N VAL A 532 24.31 -6.35 0.51
CA VAL A 532 25.01 -6.14 -0.77
C VAL A 532 24.78 -7.31 -1.74
N PHE A 533 24.64 -8.54 -1.25
CA PHE A 533 24.31 -9.67 -2.13
C PHE A 533 22.87 -9.65 -2.66
N ASP A 534 22.03 -8.79 -2.09
CA ASP A 534 20.63 -8.66 -2.45
C ASP A 534 20.35 -7.51 -3.41
N PHE A 535 21.30 -6.61 -3.65
CA PHE A 535 21.00 -5.34 -4.32
C PHE A 535 20.52 -5.49 -5.76
N LYS A 536 19.73 -4.52 -6.21
CA LYS A 536 19.31 -4.38 -7.61
C LYS A 536 19.37 -2.92 -8.06
N ALA A 537 19.84 -2.69 -9.28
CA ALA A 537 19.84 -1.36 -9.88
C ALA A 537 18.43 -0.96 -10.36
N VAL A 538 17.99 0.25 -10.02
CA VAL A 538 16.69 0.80 -10.40
C VAL A 538 16.79 2.02 -11.32
N HIS A 539 17.89 2.78 -11.23
CA HIS A 539 18.16 3.96 -12.05
C HIS A 539 19.64 4.04 -12.44
N GLY A 540 19.96 4.74 -13.53
CA GLY A 540 21.32 4.94 -14.02
C GLY A 540 21.93 3.74 -14.77
N ASP A 541 23.26 3.58 -14.69
CA ASP A 541 24.03 2.54 -15.39
C ASP A 541 23.86 1.16 -14.71
N ARG A 542 22.88 0.40 -15.21
CA ARG A 542 22.58 -0.94 -14.71
C ARG A 542 23.72 -1.94 -14.97
N ALA A 543 24.44 -1.82 -16.08
CA ALA A 543 25.51 -2.76 -16.43
C ALA A 543 26.68 -2.64 -15.44
N MET A 544 27.03 -1.42 -15.05
CA MET A 544 28.04 -1.15 -14.02
C MET A 544 27.64 -1.78 -12.68
N ALA A 545 26.41 -1.59 -12.23
CA ALA A 545 25.90 -2.17 -11.00
C ALA A 545 25.86 -3.70 -11.04
N GLU A 546 25.39 -4.29 -12.15
CA GLU A 546 25.36 -5.75 -12.34
C GLU A 546 26.76 -6.36 -12.37
N GLN A 547 27.75 -5.66 -12.93
CA GLN A 547 29.14 -6.10 -12.88
C GLN A 547 29.68 -6.07 -11.45
N LEU A 548 29.42 -5.01 -10.69
CA LEU A 548 29.81 -4.94 -9.27
C LEU A 548 29.18 -6.07 -8.45
N TRP A 549 27.91 -6.41 -8.70
CA TRP A 549 27.23 -7.51 -8.03
C TRP A 549 27.89 -8.86 -8.34
N ARG A 550 28.21 -9.11 -9.62
CA ARG A 550 28.92 -10.32 -10.06
C ARG A 550 30.32 -10.40 -9.43
N ASP A 551 31.04 -9.29 -9.34
CA ASP A 551 32.35 -9.21 -8.69
C ASP A 551 32.25 -9.57 -7.21
N ALA A 552 31.21 -9.10 -6.51
CA ALA A 552 30.96 -9.43 -5.10
C ALA A 552 30.74 -10.93 -4.89
N TRP A 553 29.90 -11.56 -5.72
CA TRP A 553 29.66 -13.00 -5.68
C TRP A 553 30.91 -13.82 -6.00
N ALA A 554 31.69 -13.38 -6.99
CA ALA A 554 32.96 -14.03 -7.33
C ALA A 554 33.97 -13.95 -6.19
N ALA A 555 34.05 -12.80 -5.49
CA ALA A 555 34.94 -12.59 -4.36
C ALA A 555 34.54 -13.40 -3.11
N ALA A 556 33.24 -13.61 -2.90
CA ALA A 556 32.72 -14.39 -1.77
C ALA A 556 32.92 -15.91 -1.93
N ARG A 557 33.05 -16.38 -3.17
CA ARG A 557 33.21 -17.81 -3.48
C ARG A 557 34.49 -18.35 -2.86
N GLY A 558 34.38 -19.39 -2.04
CA GLY A 558 35.52 -20.04 -1.39
C GLY A 558 36.03 -19.35 -0.11
N GLN A 559 35.37 -18.28 0.35
CA GLN A 559 35.71 -17.61 1.60
C GLN A 559 35.08 -18.31 2.82
N THR A 560 35.57 -19.50 3.16
CA THR A 560 34.99 -20.33 4.24
C THR A 560 34.97 -19.63 5.60
N ALA A 561 36.01 -18.86 5.93
CA ALA A 561 36.08 -18.11 7.19
C ALA A 561 34.96 -17.05 7.30
N PHE A 562 34.68 -16.36 6.20
CA PHE A 562 33.58 -15.39 6.11
C PHE A 562 32.22 -16.08 6.26
N LEU A 563 32.01 -17.22 5.59
CA LEU A 563 30.74 -17.98 5.68
C LEU A 563 30.49 -18.51 7.10
N LYS A 564 31.54 -19.00 7.79
CA LYS A 564 31.44 -19.43 9.19
C LYS A 564 31.04 -18.29 10.11
N LEU A 565 31.66 -17.12 9.94
CA LEU A 565 31.31 -15.94 10.74
C LEU A 565 29.87 -15.47 10.45
N LEU A 566 29.43 -15.53 9.20
CA LEU A 566 28.05 -15.18 8.83
C LEU A 566 27.04 -16.13 9.51
N ALA A 567 27.36 -17.42 9.61
CA ALA A 567 26.52 -18.40 10.30
C ALA A 567 26.45 -18.16 11.81
N GLU A 568 27.59 -17.89 12.43
CA GLU A 568 27.71 -17.61 13.86
C GLU A 568 26.96 -16.33 14.23
N ASN A 569 27.08 -15.26 13.42
CA ASN A 569 26.42 -13.99 13.65
C ASN A 569 24.91 -14.03 13.38
N ALA A 570 24.44 -14.94 12.53
CA ALA A 570 23.01 -15.18 12.37
C ALA A 570 22.35 -15.66 13.69
N GLY A 571 23.14 -16.20 14.63
CA GLY A 571 22.72 -16.48 16.00
C GLY A 571 21.69 -17.60 16.13
N GLN A 572 21.21 -17.81 17.36
CA GLN A 572 20.10 -18.74 17.60
C GLN A 572 18.78 -18.12 17.13
N PRO A 573 17.93 -18.89 16.41
CA PRO A 573 16.62 -18.42 15.99
C PRO A 573 15.83 -17.91 17.20
N ALA A 574 15.21 -16.74 17.08
CA ALA A 574 14.42 -16.20 18.17
C ALA A 574 13.24 -17.14 18.46
N THR A 575 13.14 -17.66 19.69
CA THR A 575 12.06 -18.56 20.06
C THR A 575 10.72 -17.80 20.08
N GLY A 576 9.97 -17.90 18.97
CA GLY A 576 8.62 -17.35 18.84
C GLY A 576 7.58 -18.05 19.73
N LEU A 577 7.99 -19.07 20.48
CA LEU A 577 7.15 -19.90 21.34
C LEU A 577 7.57 -19.82 22.81
N THR A 578 6.59 -19.92 23.72
CA THR A 578 6.80 -20.05 25.16
C THR A 578 7.10 -21.50 25.54
N LEU A 579 7.58 -21.73 26.77
CA LEU A 579 7.89 -23.08 27.29
C LEU A 579 6.70 -24.05 27.27
N PHE A 580 5.47 -23.54 27.22
CA PHE A 580 4.24 -24.33 27.14
C PHE A 580 3.64 -24.37 25.71
N GLY A 581 4.40 -23.98 24.68
CA GLY A 581 3.94 -23.99 23.29
C GLY A 581 2.92 -22.87 22.94
N GLY A 582 2.80 -21.85 23.79
CA GLY A 582 2.12 -20.59 23.46
C GLY A 582 2.97 -19.75 22.51
N MET A 583 2.39 -18.77 21.81
CA MET A 583 3.21 -17.80 21.06
C MET A 583 3.67 -16.69 21.99
N ARG A 584 4.90 -16.24 21.82
CA ARG A 584 5.46 -15.12 22.58
C ARG A 584 5.01 -13.82 21.92
N THR A 585 4.07 -13.14 22.55
CA THR A 585 3.53 -11.86 22.09
C THR A 585 4.14 -10.69 22.86
N GLU A 586 4.10 -9.51 22.24
CA GLU A 586 4.41 -8.22 22.87
C GLU A 586 3.21 -7.73 23.72
N GLU A 587 3.35 -6.56 24.36
CA GLU A 587 2.30 -5.95 25.21
C GLU A 587 0.97 -5.73 24.46
N ASP A 588 1.01 -5.50 23.15
CA ASP A 588 -0.17 -5.34 22.29
C ASP A 588 -0.83 -6.67 21.89
N GLY A 589 -0.35 -7.80 22.42
CA GLY A 589 -0.86 -9.14 22.13
C GLY A 589 -0.49 -9.66 20.73
N ARG A 590 0.45 -9.01 20.03
CA ARG A 590 0.91 -9.42 18.69
C ARG A 590 2.32 -10.00 18.74
N ILE A 591 2.68 -10.83 17.76
CA ILE A 591 4.01 -11.42 17.59
C ILE A 591 4.73 -10.81 16.38
N ASP A 592 5.98 -10.36 16.54
CA ASP A 592 6.81 -9.86 15.42
C ASP A 592 7.38 -11.01 14.60
N LEU A 593 6.75 -11.33 13.47
CA LEU A 593 7.15 -12.45 12.62
C LEU A 593 8.39 -12.17 11.76
N LYS A 594 8.74 -10.89 11.55
CA LYS A 594 9.99 -10.55 10.85
C LYS A 594 11.18 -10.91 11.73
N ARG A 595 11.12 -10.53 13.01
CA ARG A 595 12.16 -10.80 14.01
C ARG A 595 12.19 -12.27 14.45
N THR A 596 11.03 -12.93 14.56
CA THR A 596 10.93 -14.28 15.14
C THR A 596 11.01 -15.43 14.13
N GLY A 597 11.24 -15.16 12.84
CA GLY A 597 11.47 -16.24 11.87
C GLY A 597 11.87 -15.79 10.47
N LEU A 598 11.24 -14.75 9.92
CA LEU A 598 11.49 -14.38 8.51
C LEU A 598 12.95 -13.99 8.27
N LYS A 599 13.56 -13.23 9.20
CA LYS A 599 14.99 -12.87 9.13
C LYS A 599 15.88 -14.11 9.09
N ASP A 600 15.63 -15.09 9.95
CA ASP A 600 16.48 -16.28 10.06
C ASP A 600 16.41 -17.15 8.81
N ILE A 601 15.22 -17.28 8.22
CA ILE A 601 15.04 -18.00 6.94
C ILE A 601 15.80 -17.30 5.80
N VAL A 602 15.65 -15.97 5.68
CA VAL A 602 16.33 -15.17 4.66
C VAL A 602 17.85 -15.29 4.79
N THR A 603 18.39 -15.13 6.01
CA THR A 603 19.82 -15.23 6.26
C THR A 603 20.34 -16.64 5.98
N THR A 604 19.62 -17.69 6.39
CA THR A 604 19.99 -19.09 6.11
C THR A 604 20.00 -19.37 4.61
N ALA A 605 18.96 -18.95 3.86
CA ALA A 605 18.91 -19.13 2.42
C ALA A 605 20.05 -18.40 1.70
N ARG A 606 20.40 -17.18 2.13
CA ARG A 606 21.53 -16.43 1.59
C ARG A 606 22.84 -17.15 1.84
N LEU A 607 23.05 -17.63 3.06
CA LEU A 607 24.26 -18.35 3.45
C LEU A 607 24.45 -19.62 2.62
N LEU A 608 23.39 -20.43 2.48
CA LEU A 608 23.43 -21.65 1.68
C LEU A 608 23.72 -21.33 0.20
N ALA A 609 23.09 -20.28 -0.33
CA ALA A 609 23.35 -19.84 -1.69
C ALA A 609 24.80 -19.36 -1.89
N LEU A 610 25.38 -18.63 -0.94
CA LEU A 610 26.78 -18.21 -1.00
C LEU A 610 27.74 -19.40 -0.91
N HIS A 611 27.48 -20.34 0.00
CA HIS A 611 28.28 -21.56 0.14
C HIS A 611 28.31 -22.38 -1.14
N HIS A 612 27.16 -22.55 -1.80
CA HIS A 612 27.02 -23.31 -3.04
C HIS A 612 27.29 -22.51 -4.32
N GLY A 613 27.59 -21.20 -4.22
CA GLY A 613 27.84 -20.33 -5.37
C GLY A 613 26.62 -20.15 -6.28
N VAL A 614 25.44 -19.98 -5.69
CA VAL A 614 24.14 -19.82 -6.37
C VAL A 614 23.71 -18.35 -6.38
N PRO A 615 24.04 -17.56 -7.43
CA PRO A 615 23.75 -16.13 -7.48
C PRO A 615 22.26 -15.90 -7.79
N ARG A 616 21.44 -15.82 -6.74
CA ARG A 616 20.01 -15.50 -6.79
C ARG A 616 19.69 -14.40 -5.78
N HIS A 617 18.71 -13.55 -6.10
CA HIS A 617 18.24 -12.49 -5.19
C HIS A 617 17.18 -13.02 -4.23
N ALA A 618 16.06 -13.52 -4.75
CA ALA A 618 14.92 -13.99 -3.94
C ALA A 618 15.27 -15.20 -3.08
N THR A 619 14.76 -15.23 -1.85
CA THR A 619 14.93 -16.31 -0.86
C THR A 619 14.40 -17.63 -1.39
N GLN A 620 13.20 -17.64 -1.99
CA GLN A 620 12.63 -18.83 -2.63
C GLN A 620 13.57 -19.38 -3.72
N ALA A 621 14.03 -18.50 -4.62
CA ALA A 621 14.91 -18.91 -5.72
C ALA A 621 16.27 -19.44 -5.22
N ARG A 622 16.75 -18.97 -4.07
CA ARG A 622 17.95 -19.50 -3.39
C ARG A 622 17.69 -20.91 -2.86
N LEU A 623 16.61 -21.10 -2.10
CA LEU A 623 16.24 -22.39 -1.51
C LEU A 623 15.99 -23.45 -2.60
N GLU A 624 15.23 -23.12 -3.64
CA GLU A 624 14.96 -24.02 -4.78
C GLU A 624 16.24 -24.43 -5.51
N ALA A 625 17.11 -23.46 -5.78
CA ALA A 625 18.35 -23.74 -6.49
C ALA A 625 19.35 -24.55 -5.65
N VAL A 626 19.42 -24.33 -4.34
CA VAL A 626 20.23 -25.17 -3.43
C VAL A 626 19.62 -26.58 -3.32
N ALA A 627 18.30 -26.70 -3.19
CA ALA A 627 17.61 -27.99 -3.13
C ALA A 627 17.84 -28.84 -4.39
N ALA A 628 17.92 -28.20 -5.56
CA ALA A 628 18.20 -28.84 -6.84
C ALA A 628 19.62 -29.44 -6.95
N LEU A 629 20.55 -29.06 -6.07
CA LEU A 629 21.90 -29.65 -6.02
C LEU A 629 21.93 -31.05 -5.39
N GLY A 630 20.85 -31.47 -4.71
CA GLY A 630 20.73 -32.82 -4.15
C GLY A 630 21.61 -33.10 -2.93
N THR A 631 21.99 -32.08 -2.16
CA THR A 631 22.92 -32.16 -1.01
C THR A 631 22.35 -32.81 0.27
N GLY A 632 21.23 -33.54 0.18
CA GLY A 632 20.66 -34.33 1.29
C GLY A 632 19.62 -33.63 2.17
N ALA A 633 19.37 -32.32 2.01
CA ALA A 633 18.43 -31.53 2.82
C ALA A 633 17.15 -31.08 2.07
N THR A 634 16.80 -31.75 0.95
CA THR A 634 15.74 -31.29 0.03
C THR A 634 14.37 -31.14 0.71
N GLN A 635 14.00 -32.05 1.62
CA GLN A 635 12.72 -31.99 2.33
C GLN A 635 12.68 -30.79 3.29
N ASP A 636 13.75 -30.56 4.06
CA ASP A 636 13.84 -29.46 5.01
C ASP A 636 13.79 -28.10 4.30
N LEU A 637 14.49 -27.97 3.16
CA LEU A 637 14.45 -26.76 2.33
C LEU A 637 13.04 -26.48 1.78
N ALA A 638 12.30 -27.51 1.39
CA ALA A 638 10.91 -27.38 0.94
C ALA A 638 9.93 -27.06 2.09
N GLU A 639 10.22 -27.49 3.32
CA GLU A 639 9.48 -27.09 4.52
C GLU A 639 9.74 -25.62 4.87
N ILE A 640 11.01 -25.19 4.82
CA ILE A 640 11.41 -23.80 5.05
C ILE A 640 10.80 -22.85 4.02
N ASP A 641 10.76 -23.24 2.73
CA ASP A 641 10.11 -22.43 1.69
C ASP A 641 8.60 -22.22 1.97
N ARG A 642 7.91 -23.28 2.42
CA ARG A 642 6.50 -23.17 2.83
C ARG A 642 6.31 -22.27 4.04
N ASP A 643 7.20 -22.37 5.02
CA ASP A 643 7.16 -21.54 6.22
C ASP A 643 7.43 -20.07 5.90
N HIS A 644 8.38 -19.79 5.02
CA HIS A 644 8.63 -18.45 4.48
C HIS A 644 7.38 -17.85 3.84
N ALA A 645 6.69 -18.60 2.97
CA ALA A 645 5.46 -18.16 2.33
C ALA A 645 4.33 -17.88 3.36
N LEU A 646 4.18 -18.72 4.38
CA LEU A 646 3.19 -18.56 5.44
C LEU A 646 3.43 -17.29 6.28
N LEU A 647 4.70 -17.03 6.65
CA LEU A 647 5.06 -15.83 7.42
C LEU A 647 4.76 -14.55 6.64
N ILE A 648 5.15 -14.48 5.36
CA ILE A 648 4.87 -13.35 4.47
C ILE A 648 3.37 -13.09 4.38
N ASP A 649 2.58 -14.14 4.19
CA ASP A 649 1.12 -14.05 4.07
C ASP A 649 0.45 -13.54 5.35
N CYS A 650 0.89 -14.02 6.51
CA CYS A 650 0.38 -13.55 7.80
C CYS A 650 0.71 -12.07 8.05
N ILE A 651 1.94 -11.64 7.74
CA ILE A 651 2.36 -10.25 7.91
C ILE A 651 1.56 -9.34 6.96
N LEU A 652 1.51 -9.67 5.67
CA LEU A 652 0.81 -8.85 4.67
C LEU A 652 -0.68 -8.69 5.00
N SER A 653 -1.34 -9.79 5.38
CA SER A 653 -2.76 -9.78 5.77
C SER A 653 -3.01 -8.85 6.96
N GLN A 654 -2.16 -8.90 7.99
CA GLN A 654 -2.27 -8.01 9.15
C GLN A 654 -2.01 -6.55 8.78
N GLN A 655 -0.99 -6.26 7.98
CA GLN A 655 -0.67 -4.89 7.57
C GLN A 655 -1.81 -4.24 6.79
N LEU A 656 -2.46 -4.98 5.90
CA LEU A 656 -3.63 -4.50 5.16
C LEU A 656 -4.84 -4.22 6.08
N ALA A 657 -5.04 -5.04 7.10
CA ALA A 657 -6.07 -4.82 8.11
C ALA A 657 -5.77 -3.58 8.97
N ASP A 658 -4.51 -3.41 9.38
CA ASP A 658 -4.05 -2.25 10.16
C ASP A 658 -4.25 -0.95 9.37
N ILE A 659 -3.83 -0.92 8.10
CA ILE A 659 -4.00 0.27 7.23
C ILE A 659 -5.48 0.62 7.06
N ALA A 660 -6.36 -0.37 6.86
CA ALA A 660 -7.81 -0.14 6.74
C ALA A 660 -8.43 0.39 8.05
N ALA A 661 -7.82 0.08 9.20
CA ALA A 661 -8.19 0.62 10.50
C ALA A 661 -7.54 1.98 10.82
N GLY A 662 -6.75 2.55 9.91
CA GLY A 662 -6.00 3.78 10.14
C GLY A 662 -4.84 3.61 11.13
N LEU A 663 -4.27 2.41 11.23
CA LEU A 663 -3.10 2.10 12.04
C LEU A 663 -1.85 1.99 11.15
N SER A 664 -0.70 2.40 11.69
CA SER A 664 0.58 2.19 11.02
C SER A 664 0.86 0.70 10.85
N PRO A 665 1.22 0.23 9.64
CA PRO A 665 1.55 -1.16 9.42
C PRO A 665 2.83 -1.53 10.17
N SER A 666 2.91 -2.76 10.67
CA SER A 666 4.10 -3.31 11.31
C SER A 666 4.34 -4.77 10.89
N ASN A 667 5.41 -5.39 11.38
CA ASN A 667 5.64 -6.84 11.18
C ASN A 667 4.97 -7.70 12.26
N ARG A 668 4.16 -7.08 13.13
CA ARG A 668 3.50 -7.75 14.25
C ARG A 668 2.13 -8.28 13.85
N VAL A 669 1.91 -9.57 14.00
CA VAL A 669 0.67 -10.27 13.66
C VAL A 669 -0.12 -10.62 14.92
N SER A 670 -1.44 -10.43 14.91
CA SER A 670 -2.29 -10.86 16.02
C SER A 670 -2.74 -12.31 15.84
N PRO A 671 -2.38 -13.23 16.77
CA PRO A 671 -2.90 -14.59 16.77
C PRO A 671 -4.43 -14.69 16.82
N ALA A 672 -5.07 -13.72 17.47
CA ALA A 672 -6.52 -13.71 17.68
C ALA A 672 -7.30 -13.45 16.38
N THR A 673 -6.70 -12.73 15.42
CA THR A 673 -7.37 -12.31 14.18
C THR A 673 -7.19 -13.29 13.02
N ILE A 674 -6.11 -14.09 13.02
CA ILE A 674 -5.78 -15.00 11.91
C ILE A 674 -6.45 -16.39 11.98
N GLY A 675 -7.17 -16.69 13.07
CA GLY A 675 -7.96 -17.91 13.24
C GLY A 675 -7.17 -19.16 13.65
N LYS A 676 -7.84 -20.10 14.33
CA LYS A 676 -7.20 -21.25 15.02
C LYS A 676 -6.34 -22.13 14.11
N ALA A 677 -6.79 -22.44 12.90
CA ALA A 677 -6.07 -23.33 11.97
C ALA A 677 -4.76 -22.70 11.48
N ARG A 678 -4.80 -21.42 11.13
CA ARG A 678 -3.61 -20.67 10.69
C ARG A 678 -2.65 -20.42 11.86
N THR A 679 -3.17 -20.14 13.05
CA THR A 679 -2.38 -20.10 14.28
C THR A 679 -1.64 -21.42 14.54
N ALA A 680 -2.29 -22.57 14.35
CA ALA A 680 -1.63 -23.87 14.50
C ALA A 680 -0.50 -24.08 13.48
N SER A 681 -0.75 -23.71 12.22
CA SER A 681 0.26 -23.76 11.14
C SER A 681 1.46 -22.87 11.45
N LEU A 682 1.21 -21.66 11.95
CA LEU A 682 2.24 -20.70 12.34
C LEU A 682 3.09 -21.23 13.51
N LYS A 683 2.46 -21.85 14.52
CA LYS A 683 3.20 -22.49 15.62
C LYS A 683 4.10 -23.61 15.13
N GLN A 684 3.61 -24.43 14.19
CA GLN A 684 4.42 -25.49 13.59
C GLN A 684 5.62 -24.91 12.84
N ALA A 685 5.42 -23.87 12.04
CA ALA A 685 6.49 -23.17 11.32
C ALA A 685 7.55 -22.60 12.28
N LEU A 686 7.13 -21.88 13.32
CA LEU A 686 8.04 -21.33 14.33
C LEU A 686 8.79 -22.42 15.10
N GLY A 687 8.14 -23.55 15.38
CA GLY A 687 8.77 -24.70 16.03
C GLY A 687 9.85 -25.36 15.19
N ARG A 688 9.72 -25.34 13.85
CA ARG A 688 10.71 -25.88 12.91
C ARG A 688 11.96 -25.02 12.76
N LEU A 689 11.96 -23.76 13.17
CA LEU A 689 13.10 -22.86 12.96
C LEU A 689 14.41 -23.37 13.60
N SER A 690 14.34 -24.29 14.57
CA SER A 690 15.53 -24.95 15.12
C SER A 690 16.36 -25.67 14.04
N ILE A 691 15.72 -26.17 12.97
CA ILE A 691 16.40 -26.86 11.88
C ILE A 691 17.36 -25.95 11.10
N LEU A 692 17.11 -24.63 11.11
CA LEU A 692 17.98 -23.67 10.45
C LEU A 692 19.38 -23.64 11.05
N GLU A 693 19.51 -23.94 12.34
CA GLU A 693 20.81 -24.06 12.99
C GLU A 693 21.57 -25.31 12.53
N GLU A 694 20.88 -26.44 12.45
CA GLU A 694 21.46 -27.70 11.97
C GLU A 694 21.93 -27.56 10.52
N LEU A 695 21.08 -27.01 9.63
CA LEU A 695 21.45 -26.75 8.24
C LEU A 695 22.67 -25.82 8.09
N ARG A 696 22.78 -24.80 8.94
CA ARG A 696 23.94 -23.90 8.94
C ARG A 696 25.21 -24.64 9.39
N ARG A 697 25.14 -25.46 10.43
CA ARG A 697 26.30 -26.21 10.94
C ARG A 697 26.75 -27.32 10.00
N ASP A 698 25.83 -28.15 9.53
CA ASP A 698 26.15 -29.35 8.76
C ASP A 698 26.77 -29.02 7.40
N GLN A 699 26.32 -27.93 6.77
CA GLN A 699 26.83 -27.48 5.47
C GLN A 699 28.16 -26.70 5.59
N LEU A 700 28.51 -26.20 6.78
CA LEU A 700 29.75 -25.43 7.02
C LEU A 700 30.83 -26.20 7.77
N ALA A 701 30.55 -27.43 8.20
CA ALA A 701 31.49 -28.34 8.85
C ALA A 701 32.47 -29.01 7.86
N GLY A 702 32.23 -28.88 6.55
CA GLY A 702 33.06 -29.39 5.46
C GLY A 702 34.28 -28.56 5.11
#